data_AF-A0A7C5NTY3-F1
#
_entry.id   AF-A0A7C5NTY3-F1
#
_cell.length_a   1.000
_cell.length_b   1.000
_cell.length_c   1.000
_cell.angle_alpha   90.00
_cell.angle_beta   90.00
_cell.angle_gamma   90.00
#
_symmetry.space_group_name_H-M   'P 1'
#
loop_
_entity.id
_entity.type
_entity.pdbx_description
1 polymer ?
#
loop_
_entity_poly.entity_id
_entity_poly.type
_entity_poly.pdbx_seq_one_letter_code
_entity_poly.pdbx_strand_id
1 'polypeptide(L)'
;FRMYSKLAGMTGTALTEAEEFMKIYKLDVIAVPTHRPINRADYEDRIYADDDGKARAIVEEVNNVSKAGRPVLVGTTSVEKSEKLSAMITRTYGIEHEVLNARPENAGREADIVLFAGHQKPLRKGSKEMVGTVTIATNMAGRGTDIKLGPGVVYENCCVPSDEKLAELGLELNPLFPAGVNKCCISCQEYDSSTNCSHCFKAKLDDTFPKRGRDECAVNVPCGLHIIGTERHEARRIDNQLRGRAGRQGDPGSSRFFLSLRDELIALFAPDWMLKVLGWLGLQGDQPVEHKRVSKGIERAQRRVEERNYERRKNLLEYDEVMDHQRKTFYGQRQGVLEGKSLSGAVWTMVSEAIDDAVGSYLDPSYPKHCIAEWAKQNLQITVEPERLGAVTPDAMDALEINLRDRAKDEARQTIAITLGEYMDDDIERKDWDLKGLGSWAMSRFNVQLSQNQLRKMDPQEVEESLTEAAAERIEKVDLAECAEFLAEDFARGRLAQWTQGRFAIEIDADDLKGSDDDVIEVLTDKAQQAYNQREIEYGLEYAMERTLGTHGTDNAFAFDSLAQWANRKFDVELTGDELAAISPREIHDKLLNLSTQWMAEGKVAAFTTDKLGLSPSIDEAIEFANQRFDTELAAEVFDGGVEITDKLAEVGREFLRREMTALERFVLLQVYDSSWKDHLLAMDHLKESIGLRSYAEQDPRVAFKREGSAMFQEMLTGVRDKVTDMIFKVRLA
;
A
#
# COMPACT_ATOMS: atom_id res chain seq x y z
N PHE A 1 -5.77 -7.75 -5.22
CA PHE A 1 -5.90 -8.79 -6.28
C PHE A 1 -4.65 -9.67 -6.44
N ARG A 2 -3.42 -9.15 -6.42
CA ARG A 2 -2.19 -9.96 -6.58
C ARG A 2 -1.98 -11.06 -5.51
N MET A 3 -2.68 -10.98 -4.38
CA MET A 3 -2.63 -12.00 -3.31
C MET A 3 -3.45 -13.26 -3.62
N TYR A 4 -4.38 -13.22 -4.58
CA TYR A 4 -5.17 -14.39 -4.94
C TYR A 4 -4.31 -15.37 -5.73
N SER A 5 -4.37 -16.66 -5.36
CA SER A 5 -3.66 -17.73 -6.08
C SER A 5 -4.17 -17.93 -7.52
N LYS A 6 -5.45 -17.60 -7.76
CA LYS A 6 -6.07 -17.57 -9.07
C LYS A 6 -6.81 -16.26 -9.26
N LEU A 7 -6.58 -15.61 -10.39
CA LEU A 7 -7.24 -14.36 -10.76
C LEU A 7 -7.79 -14.49 -12.19
N ALA A 8 -9.05 -14.12 -12.37
CA ALA A 8 -9.72 -14.06 -13.66
C ALA A 8 -10.66 -12.85 -13.69
N GLY A 9 -10.96 -12.36 -14.88
CA GLY A 9 -11.85 -11.21 -15.07
C GLY A 9 -12.60 -11.30 -16.38
N MET A 10 -13.76 -10.64 -16.44
CA MET A 10 -14.59 -10.54 -17.64
C MET A 10 -14.88 -9.08 -17.95
N THR A 11 -14.71 -8.68 -19.20
CA THR A 11 -15.06 -7.35 -19.70
C THR A 11 -15.25 -7.38 -21.21
N GLY A 12 -16.17 -6.55 -21.71
CA GLY A 12 -16.40 -6.41 -23.16
C GLY A 12 -15.30 -5.64 -23.89
N THR A 13 -14.42 -4.93 -23.17
CA THR A 13 -13.32 -4.14 -23.75
C THR A 13 -12.07 -4.24 -22.88
N ALA A 14 -11.17 -5.18 -23.23
CA ALA A 14 -9.86 -5.37 -22.58
C ALA A 14 -8.67 -5.47 -23.55
N LEU A 15 -8.92 -5.68 -24.85
CA LEU A 15 -7.85 -5.90 -25.83
C LEU A 15 -6.89 -4.70 -25.93
N THR A 16 -7.40 -3.48 -25.74
CA THR A 16 -6.60 -2.26 -25.78
C THR A 16 -5.63 -2.16 -24.60
N GLU A 17 -5.92 -2.84 -23.50
CA GLU A 17 -5.12 -2.84 -22.26
C GLU A 17 -4.44 -4.19 -21.99
N ALA A 18 -4.42 -5.10 -22.98
CA ALA A 18 -3.89 -6.45 -22.80
C ALA A 18 -2.44 -6.47 -22.29
N GLU A 19 -1.60 -5.56 -22.79
CA GLU A 19 -0.22 -5.42 -22.35
C GLU A 19 -0.13 -4.96 -20.88
N GLU A 20 -1.02 -4.07 -20.44
CA GLU A 20 -1.08 -3.61 -19.04
C GLU A 20 -1.54 -4.74 -18.11
N PHE A 21 -2.57 -5.50 -18.50
CA PHE A 21 -3.03 -6.68 -17.76
C PHE A 21 -1.93 -7.72 -17.59
N MET A 22 -1.17 -8.00 -18.66
CA MET A 22 -0.06 -8.95 -18.60
C MET A 22 1.10 -8.43 -17.76
N LYS A 23 1.46 -7.15 -17.89
CA LYS A 23 2.56 -6.56 -17.11
C LYS A 23 2.27 -6.56 -15.60
N ILE A 24 1.09 -6.08 -15.21
CA ILE A 24 0.73 -5.86 -13.79
C ILE A 24 0.21 -7.13 -13.11
N TYR A 25 -0.67 -7.87 -13.78
CA TYR A 25 -1.42 -8.98 -13.17
C TYR A 25 -1.05 -10.36 -13.74
N LYS A 26 -0.19 -10.43 -14.76
CA LYS A 26 0.10 -11.67 -15.51
C LYS A 26 -1.16 -12.33 -16.05
N LEU A 27 -2.11 -11.50 -16.51
CA LEU A 27 -3.37 -11.95 -17.08
C LEU A 27 -3.34 -11.83 -18.60
N ASP A 28 -3.56 -12.97 -19.26
CA ASP A 28 -3.82 -13.01 -20.70
C ASP A 28 -5.22 -12.48 -21.00
N VAL A 29 -5.34 -11.75 -22.11
CA VAL A 29 -6.64 -11.26 -22.60
C VAL A 29 -7.01 -12.04 -23.85
N ILE A 30 -8.05 -12.85 -23.73
CA ILE A 30 -8.59 -13.64 -24.84
C ILE A 30 -9.88 -13.01 -25.33
N ALA A 31 -9.93 -12.69 -26.62
CA ALA A 31 -11.15 -12.22 -27.28
C ALA A 31 -12.06 -13.41 -27.59
N VAL A 32 -13.06 -13.63 -26.74
CA VAL A 32 -14.11 -14.63 -27.00
C VAL A 32 -14.98 -14.13 -28.16
N PRO A 33 -15.20 -14.95 -29.21
CA PRO A 33 -16.04 -14.55 -30.34
C PRO A 33 -17.47 -14.30 -29.87
N THR A 34 -18.16 -13.35 -30.51
CA THR A 34 -19.56 -13.10 -30.22
C THR A 34 -20.43 -14.27 -30.66
N HIS A 35 -21.50 -14.54 -29.91
CA HIS A 35 -22.46 -15.59 -30.25
C HIS A 35 -23.06 -15.41 -31.65
N ARG A 36 -23.28 -14.16 -32.09
CA ARG A 36 -23.76 -13.82 -33.43
C ARG A 36 -22.93 -12.70 -34.07
N PRO A 37 -22.93 -12.57 -35.40
CA PRO A 37 -22.20 -11.50 -36.09
C PRO A 37 -22.67 -10.11 -35.65
N ILE A 38 -21.74 -9.17 -35.48
CA ILE A 38 -22.05 -7.79 -35.11
C ILE A 38 -22.60 -7.04 -36.34
N ASN A 39 -23.83 -6.54 -36.23
CA ASN A 39 -24.54 -5.81 -37.30
C ASN A 39 -24.71 -4.31 -36.98
N ARG A 40 -23.86 -3.77 -36.10
CA ARG A 40 -23.82 -2.34 -35.77
C ARG A 40 -23.00 -1.58 -36.81
N ALA A 41 -23.56 -0.50 -37.35
CA ALA A 41 -22.81 0.46 -38.16
C ALA A 41 -22.21 1.56 -37.27
N ASP A 42 -20.89 1.65 -37.22
CA ASP A 42 -20.19 2.74 -36.53
C ASP A 42 -19.86 3.84 -37.55
N TYR A 43 -20.64 4.92 -37.54
CA TYR A 43 -20.46 6.06 -38.44
C TYR A 43 -19.26 6.92 -38.05
N GLU A 44 -18.70 7.63 -39.04
CA GLU A 44 -17.64 8.62 -38.83
C GLU A 44 -18.11 9.74 -37.89
N ASP A 45 -17.15 10.36 -37.21
CA ASP A 45 -17.41 11.46 -36.29
C ASP A 45 -17.84 12.73 -37.05
N ARG A 46 -18.83 13.45 -36.52
CA ARG A 46 -19.23 14.77 -37.01
C ARG A 46 -18.58 15.86 -36.17
N ILE A 47 -17.81 16.72 -36.80
CA ILE A 47 -17.01 17.73 -36.08
C ILE A 47 -17.52 19.12 -36.42
N TYR A 48 -17.77 19.90 -35.37
CA TYR A 48 -18.33 21.26 -35.41
C TYR A 48 -17.33 22.28 -34.86
N ALA A 49 -17.48 23.53 -35.30
CA ALA A 49 -16.60 24.63 -34.86
C ALA A 49 -16.82 25.03 -33.39
N ASP A 50 -18.06 24.95 -32.91
CA ASP A 50 -18.44 25.31 -31.54
C ASP A 50 -19.44 24.31 -30.93
N ASP A 51 -19.70 24.47 -29.64
CA ASP A 51 -20.56 23.57 -28.87
C ASP A 51 -22.04 23.74 -29.18
N ASP A 52 -22.47 24.93 -29.62
CA ASP A 52 -23.87 25.21 -29.87
C ASP A 52 -24.31 24.63 -31.22
N GLY A 53 -23.47 24.68 -32.26
CA GLY A 53 -23.65 23.98 -33.53
C GLY A 53 -23.70 22.46 -33.32
N LYS A 54 -22.77 21.93 -32.52
CA LYS A 54 -22.77 20.51 -32.09
C LYS A 54 -24.09 20.13 -31.42
N ALA A 55 -24.53 20.91 -30.43
CA ALA A 55 -25.75 20.64 -29.67
C ALA A 55 -27.01 20.70 -30.55
N ARG A 56 -27.13 21.69 -31.45
CA ARG A 56 -28.25 21.77 -32.40
C ARG A 56 -28.33 20.52 -33.28
N ALA A 57 -27.20 20.08 -33.83
CA ALA A 57 -27.15 18.90 -34.68
C ALA A 57 -27.47 17.60 -33.93
N ILE A 58 -27.04 17.46 -32.67
CA ILE A 58 -27.43 16.32 -31.83
C ILE A 58 -28.94 16.29 -31.63
N VAL A 59 -29.56 17.43 -31.30
CA VAL A 59 -31.01 17.53 -31.06
C VAL A 59 -31.80 17.19 -32.33
N GLU A 60 -31.32 17.64 -33.50
CA GLU A 60 -31.90 17.31 -34.80
C GLU A 60 -31.77 15.81 -35.13
N GLU A 61 -30.61 15.20 -34.91
CA GLU A 61 -30.39 13.76 -35.10
C GLU A 61 -31.31 12.93 -34.19
N VAL A 62 -31.41 13.28 -32.90
CA VAL A 62 -32.32 12.64 -31.93
C VAL A 62 -33.75 12.69 -32.44
N ASN A 63 -34.22 13.86 -32.89
CA ASN A 63 -35.57 14.03 -33.41
C ASN A 63 -35.82 13.17 -34.66
N ASN A 64 -34.90 13.19 -35.63
CA ASN A 64 -35.07 12.48 -36.90
C ASN A 64 -35.08 10.96 -36.68
N VAL A 65 -34.19 10.45 -35.83
CA VAL A 65 -34.06 9.02 -35.55
C VAL A 65 -35.23 8.53 -34.68
N SER A 66 -35.60 9.27 -33.63
CA SER A 66 -36.73 8.93 -32.76
C SER A 66 -38.05 8.94 -33.55
N LYS A 67 -38.30 9.95 -34.39
CA LYS A 67 -39.50 10.02 -35.25
C LYS A 67 -39.59 8.86 -36.24
N ALA A 68 -38.45 8.33 -36.70
CA ALA A 68 -38.42 7.13 -37.52
C ALA A 68 -38.72 5.83 -36.75
N GLY A 69 -39.07 5.93 -35.45
CA GLY A 69 -39.40 4.79 -34.60
C GLY A 69 -38.18 4.09 -33.99
N ARG A 70 -36.97 4.66 -34.09
CA ARG A 70 -35.75 4.05 -33.57
C ARG A 70 -35.37 4.63 -32.21
N PRO A 71 -35.12 3.79 -31.18
CA PRO A 71 -34.68 4.28 -29.89
C PRO A 71 -33.29 4.92 -29.97
N VAL A 72 -33.06 5.94 -29.15
CA VAL A 72 -31.82 6.73 -29.14
C VAL A 72 -31.26 6.77 -27.71
N LEU A 73 -29.99 6.40 -27.57
CA LEU A 73 -29.23 6.58 -26.34
C LEU A 73 -28.15 7.64 -26.58
N VAL A 74 -28.21 8.73 -25.82
CA VAL A 74 -27.24 9.82 -25.87
C VAL A 74 -26.29 9.72 -24.68
N GLY A 75 -25.00 9.51 -24.90
CA GLY A 75 -23.96 9.50 -23.88
C GLY A 75 -23.25 10.84 -23.78
N THR A 76 -23.24 11.45 -22.59
CA THR A 76 -22.52 12.69 -22.27
C THR A 76 -21.39 12.44 -21.28
N THR A 77 -20.50 13.40 -21.06
CA THR A 77 -19.37 13.31 -20.12
C THR A 77 -19.66 13.94 -18.75
N SER A 78 -20.67 14.80 -18.64
CA SER A 78 -21.03 15.49 -17.39
C SER A 78 -22.53 15.69 -17.22
N VAL A 79 -22.97 15.85 -15.97
CA VAL A 79 -24.38 16.06 -15.63
C VAL A 79 -24.90 17.36 -16.23
N GLU A 80 -24.10 18.43 -16.18
CA GLU A 80 -24.43 19.74 -16.75
C GLU A 80 -24.74 19.63 -18.27
N LYS A 81 -23.93 18.87 -19.01
CA LYS A 81 -24.15 18.66 -20.45
C LYS A 81 -25.41 17.84 -20.71
N SER A 82 -25.71 16.84 -19.87
CA SER A 82 -26.97 16.09 -19.94
C SER A 82 -28.18 16.99 -19.73
N GLU A 83 -28.15 17.86 -18.72
CA GLU A 83 -29.24 18.78 -18.40
C GLU A 83 -29.43 19.85 -19.49
N LYS A 84 -28.33 20.43 -20.01
CA LYS A 84 -28.38 21.38 -21.14
C LYS A 84 -29.03 20.73 -22.35
N LEU A 85 -28.61 19.52 -22.71
CA LEU A 85 -29.15 18.82 -23.88
C LEU A 85 -30.62 18.41 -23.67
N SER A 86 -30.96 17.93 -22.47
CA SER A 86 -32.34 17.62 -22.07
C SER A 86 -33.26 18.82 -22.28
N ALA A 87 -32.86 19.99 -21.76
CA ALA A 87 -33.62 21.22 -21.90
C ALA A 87 -33.80 21.62 -23.38
N MET A 88 -32.76 21.47 -24.20
CA MET A 88 -32.81 21.76 -25.63
C MET A 88 -33.74 20.81 -26.40
N ILE A 89 -33.72 19.51 -26.10
CA ILE A 89 -34.60 18.51 -26.74
C ILE A 89 -36.07 18.84 -26.43
N THR A 90 -36.40 19.10 -25.16
CA THR A 90 -37.75 19.48 -24.75
C THR A 90 -38.19 20.79 -25.38
N ARG A 91 -37.34 21.82 -25.36
CA ARG A 91 -37.68 23.15 -25.87
C ARG A 91 -37.92 23.19 -27.38
N THR A 92 -37.11 22.47 -28.15
CA THR A 92 -37.12 22.56 -29.63
C THR A 92 -38.20 21.66 -30.25
N TYR A 93 -38.31 20.42 -29.79
CA TYR A 93 -39.20 19.43 -30.41
C TYR A 93 -40.25 18.84 -29.46
N GLY A 94 -40.19 19.14 -28.16
CA GLY A 94 -41.13 18.59 -27.18
C GLY A 94 -41.03 17.08 -27.01
N ILE A 95 -39.85 16.49 -27.24
CA ILE A 95 -39.63 15.04 -27.16
C ILE A 95 -39.46 14.65 -25.69
N GLU A 96 -40.37 13.82 -25.19
CA GLU A 96 -40.22 13.19 -23.88
C GLU A 96 -39.01 12.25 -23.87
N HIS A 97 -38.16 12.36 -22.85
CA HIS A 97 -36.95 11.56 -22.71
C HIS A 97 -36.60 11.38 -21.23
N GLU A 98 -35.75 10.39 -20.95
CA GLU A 98 -35.27 10.08 -19.60
C GLU A 98 -33.80 10.47 -19.43
N VAL A 99 -33.40 10.93 -18.24
CA VAL A 99 -32.01 11.33 -17.94
C VAL A 99 -31.44 10.49 -16.80
N LEU A 100 -30.31 9.84 -17.05
CA LEU A 100 -29.58 8.97 -16.12
C LEU A 100 -28.31 9.67 -15.63
N ASN A 101 -28.32 10.13 -14.38
CA ASN A 101 -27.25 10.96 -13.80
C ASN A 101 -26.33 10.22 -12.80
N ALA A 102 -26.35 8.88 -12.73
CA ALA A 102 -25.48 8.06 -11.86
C ALA A 102 -25.50 8.44 -10.36
N ARG A 103 -26.61 9.03 -9.87
CA ARG A 103 -26.78 9.39 -8.46
C ARG A 103 -27.30 8.19 -7.67
N PRO A 104 -26.78 7.91 -6.45
CA PRO A 104 -27.17 6.73 -5.66
C PRO A 104 -28.68 6.61 -5.40
N GLU A 105 -29.36 7.75 -5.22
CA GLU A 105 -30.80 7.86 -4.99
C GLU A 105 -31.65 7.36 -6.17
N ASN A 106 -31.08 7.36 -7.39
CA ASN A 106 -31.78 6.97 -8.61
C ASN A 106 -31.47 5.53 -9.05
N ALA A 107 -30.50 4.85 -8.42
CA ALA A 107 -30.01 3.54 -8.84
C ALA A 107 -31.12 2.47 -8.96
N GLY A 108 -32.15 2.54 -8.10
CA GLY A 108 -33.31 1.65 -8.16
C GLY A 108 -34.22 1.88 -9.39
N ARG A 109 -34.31 3.11 -9.91
CA ARG A 109 -35.09 3.45 -11.12
C ARG A 109 -34.26 3.41 -12.41
N GLU A 110 -32.94 3.54 -12.32
CA GLU A 110 -32.07 3.52 -13.50
C GLU A 110 -32.20 2.20 -14.27
N ALA A 111 -32.33 1.06 -13.58
CA ALA A 111 -32.52 -0.24 -14.22
C ALA A 111 -33.81 -0.28 -15.05
N ASP A 112 -34.92 0.22 -14.50
CA ASP A 112 -36.22 0.25 -15.19
C ASP A 112 -36.17 1.16 -16.43
N ILE A 113 -35.54 2.32 -16.33
CA ILE A 113 -35.37 3.24 -17.46
C ILE A 113 -34.54 2.57 -18.57
N VAL A 114 -33.45 1.88 -18.22
CA VAL A 114 -32.58 1.19 -19.19
C VAL A 114 -33.31 0.03 -19.87
N LEU A 115 -34.19 -0.68 -19.16
CA LEU A 115 -35.01 -1.77 -19.73
C LEU A 115 -35.90 -1.26 -20.87
N PHE A 116 -36.51 -0.08 -20.74
CA PHE A 116 -37.37 0.51 -21.76
C PHE A 116 -36.63 1.42 -22.77
N ALA A 117 -35.34 1.66 -22.56
CA ALA A 117 -34.53 2.50 -23.45
C ALA A 117 -34.45 1.97 -24.89
N GLY A 118 -34.61 0.65 -25.08
CA GLY A 118 -34.60 -0.01 -26.39
C GLY A 118 -35.97 -0.17 -27.04
N HIS A 119 -37.01 0.48 -26.55
CA HIS A 119 -38.40 0.30 -27.02
C HIS A 119 -38.90 1.49 -27.87
N GLN A 120 -40.04 1.28 -28.53
CA GLN A 120 -40.89 2.36 -29.02
C GLN A 120 -41.90 2.78 -27.96
N LYS A 121 -42.30 4.04 -28.01
CA LYS A 121 -43.36 4.62 -27.18
C LYS A 121 -44.28 5.50 -28.04
N PRO A 122 -45.54 5.71 -27.64
CA PRO A 122 -46.40 6.62 -28.38
C PRO A 122 -45.87 8.06 -28.30
N LEU A 123 -45.92 8.82 -29.39
CA LEU A 123 -45.42 10.20 -29.47
C LEU A 123 -45.98 11.10 -28.36
N ARG A 124 -47.25 10.86 -27.99
CA ARG A 124 -47.95 11.46 -26.85
C ARG A 124 -48.87 10.40 -26.25
N LYS A 125 -49.26 10.54 -24.99
CA LYS A 125 -50.22 9.63 -24.34
C LYS A 125 -51.51 9.51 -25.18
N GLY A 126 -51.77 8.31 -25.72
CA GLY A 126 -52.92 8.02 -26.58
C GLY A 126 -52.70 8.19 -28.09
N SER A 127 -51.51 8.58 -28.56
CA SER A 127 -51.17 8.61 -29.99
C SER A 127 -51.03 7.20 -30.56
N LYS A 128 -51.49 7.01 -31.82
CA LYS A 128 -51.22 5.78 -32.60
C LYS A 128 -49.82 5.79 -33.25
N GLU A 129 -49.22 6.98 -33.37
CA GLU A 129 -47.88 7.14 -33.92
C GLU A 129 -46.85 6.78 -32.85
N MET A 130 -46.02 5.79 -33.18
CA MET A 130 -44.96 5.27 -32.30
C MET A 130 -43.62 5.90 -32.68
N VAL A 131 -42.91 6.40 -31.69
CA VAL A 131 -41.55 6.94 -31.81
C VAL A 131 -40.59 6.14 -30.95
N GLY A 132 -39.30 6.19 -31.26
CA GLY A 132 -38.29 5.55 -30.43
C GLY A 132 -38.10 6.26 -29.10
N THR A 133 -37.92 5.50 -28.01
CA THR A 133 -37.57 6.05 -26.70
C THR A 133 -36.22 6.77 -26.76
N VAL A 134 -36.13 7.95 -26.15
CA VAL A 134 -34.89 8.73 -26.03
C VAL A 134 -34.42 8.68 -24.58
N THR A 135 -33.16 8.28 -24.39
CA THR A 135 -32.50 8.22 -23.09
C THR A 135 -31.18 8.98 -23.13
N ILE A 136 -30.91 9.81 -22.14
CA ILE A 136 -29.65 10.53 -21.96
C ILE A 136 -28.91 9.92 -20.77
N ALA A 137 -27.66 9.51 -20.95
CA ALA A 137 -26.84 8.91 -19.91
C ALA A 137 -25.56 9.72 -19.69
N THR A 138 -25.32 10.14 -18.45
CA THR A 138 -24.07 10.76 -18.06
C THR A 138 -22.99 9.70 -17.83
N ASN A 139 -21.84 9.88 -18.46
CA ASN A 139 -20.71 8.95 -18.51
C ASN A 139 -21.15 7.54 -18.94
N MET A 140 -21.32 6.65 -17.96
CA MET A 140 -21.76 5.27 -18.16
C MET A 140 -22.91 4.89 -17.23
N ALA A 141 -23.78 5.83 -16.85
CA ALA A 141 -24.98 5.53 -16.08
C ALA A 141 -25.78 4.37 -16.72
N GLY A 142 -26.42 3.53 -15.89
CA GLY A 142 -27.04 2.29 -16.37
C GLY A 142 -26.04 1.22 -16.85
N ARG A 143 -24.82 1.18 -16.30
CA ARG A 143 -23.85 0.09 -16.54
C ARG A 143 -24.32 -1.18 -15.83
N GLY A 144 -24.23 -2.33 -16.50
CA GLY A 144 -24.62 -3.63 -15.96
C GLY A 144 -26.01 -4.12 -16.41
N THR A 145 -26.88 -3.21 -16.87
CA THR A 145 -28.21 -3.57 -17.42
C THR A 145 -28.16 -3.59 -18.95
N ASP A 146 -28.76 -4.64 -19.54
CA ASP A 146 -28.84 -4.82 -20.99
C ASP A 146 -30.01 -4.02 -21.60
N ILE A 147 -29.78 -3.40 -22.76
CA ILE A 147 -30.82 -2.67 -23.50
C ILE A 147 -31.35 -3.62 -24.58
N LYS A 148 -32.49 -4.25 -24.29
CA LYS A 148 -33.15 -5.14 -25.23
C LYS A 148 -34.02 -4.35 -26.19
N LEU A 149 -34.03 -4.74 -27.46
CA LEU A 149 -34.89 -4.12 -28.46
C LEU A 149 -36.33 -4.61 -28.29
N GLY A 150 -37.26 -3.67 -28.13
CA GLY A 150 -38.69 -3.97 -28.03
C GLY A 150 -39.35 -4.24 -29.39
N PRO A 151 -40.62 -4.69 -29.40
CA PRO A 151 -41.39 -4.87 -30.63
C PRO A 151 -41.45 -3.60 -31.48
N GLY A 152 -41.43 -3.74 -32.81
CA GLY A 152 -41.51 -2.63 -33.76
C GLY A 152 -40.20 -1.88 -34.01
N VAL A 153 -39.18 -2.08 -33.17
CA VAL A 153 -37.87 -1.43 -33.31
C VAL A 153 -37.03 -2.06 -34.44
N VAL A 154 -37.21 -3.35 -34.67
CA VAL A 154 -36.67 -4.10 -35.81
C VAL A 154 -37.83 -4.46 -36.74
N TYR A 155 -37.62 -4.34 -38.05
CA TYR A 155 -38.64 -4.69 -39.03
C TYR A 155 -39.03 -6.16 -38.91
N GLU A 156 -40.32 -6.47 -39.03
CA GLU A 156 -40.87 -7.82 -38.86
C GLU A 156 -40.24 -8.85 -39.81
N ASN A 157 -40.01 -8.48 -41.08
CA ASN A 157 -39.33 -9.32 -42.06
C ASN A 157 -37.83 -9.58 -41.74
N CYS A 158 -37.27 -8.89 -40.74
CA CYS A 158 -35.93 -9.13 -40.22
C CYS A 158 -35.88 -10.10 -39.03
N CYS A 159 -37.03 -10.42 -38.46
CA CYS A 159 -37.19 -11.42 -37.40
C CYS A 159 -37.34 -12.81 -38.01
N VAL A 160 -36.72 -13.81 -37.39
CA VAL A 160 -36.88 -15.21 -37.81
C VAL A 160 -38.34 -15.64 -37.56
N PRO A 161 -39.06 -16.13 -38.60
CA PRO A 161 -40.44 -16.60 -38.46
C PRO A 161 -40.58 -17.78 -37.48
N SER A 162 -41.82 -18.16 -37.15
CA SER A 162 -42.09 -19.38 -36.38
C SER A 162 -41.60 -20.63 -37.12
N ASP A 163 -41.34 -21.70 -36.37
CA ASP A 163 -40.88 -22.99 -36.91
C ASP A 163 -41.86 -23.55 -37.96
N GLU A 164 -43.18 -23.40 -37.71
CA GLU A 164 -44.24 -23.74 -38.67
C GLU A 164 -44.08 -22.97 -39.99
N LYS A 165 -43.81 -21.66 -39.89
CA LYS A 165 -43.64 -20.81 -41.08
C LYS A 165 -42.35 -21.12 -41.83
N LEU A 166 -41.27 -21.48 -41.13
CA LEU A 166 -40.02 -21.93 -41.76
C LEU A 166 -40.23 -23.25 -42.53
N ALA A 167 -40.99 -24.18 -41.95
CA ALA A 167 -41.34 -25.43 -42.60
C ALA A 167 -42.20 -25.21 -43.86
N GLU A 168 -43.19 -24.31 -43.81
CA GLU A 168 -43.97 -23.89 -45.00
C GLU A 168 -43.07 -23.32 -46.10
N LEU A 169 -42.05 -22.54 -45.72
CA LEU A 169 -41.09 -21.97 -46.65
C LEU A 169 -40.08 -23.01 -47.16
N GLY A 170 -40.11 -24.26 -46.70
CA GLY A 170 -39.18 -25.32 -47.08
C GLY A 170 -37.75 -25.00 -46.65
N LEU A 171 -37.57 -24.48 -45.43
CA LEU A 171 -36.27 -24.16 -44.85
C LEU A 171 -36.09 -24.90 -43.52
N GLU A 172 -34.86 -25.35 -43.28
CA GLU A 172 -34.49 -25.97 -42.01
C GLU A 172 -34.15 -24.91 -40.95
N LEU A 173 -34.39 -25.25 -39.68
CA LEU A 173 -34.06 -24.39 -38.55
C LEU A 173 -32.54 -24.25 -38.42
N ASN A 174 -32.05 -23.01 -38.37
CA ASN A 174 -30.66 -22.73 -38.03
C ASN A 174 -30.53 -22.56 -36.51
N PRO A 175 -29.78 -23.40 -35.79
CA PRO A 175 -29.62 -23.30 -34.34
C PRO A 175 -29.09 -21.95 -33.86
N LEU A 176 -28.33 -21.23 -34.69
CA LEU A 176 -27.80 -19.89 -34.37
C LEU A 176 -28.90 -18.82 -34.36
N PHE A 177 -29.98 -19.04 -35.11
CA PHE A 177 -31.08 -18.12 -35.35
C PHE A 177 -32.45 -18.82 -35.12
N PRO A 178 -32.83 -19.14 -33.88
CA PRO A 178 -34.15 -19.70 -33.55
C PRO A 178 -35.29 -18.69 -33.81
N ALA A 179 -36.53 -19.18 -33.84
CA ALA A 179 -37.72 -18.34 -34.04
C ALA A 179 -37.77 -17.13 -33.08
N GLY A 180 -38.21 -15.98 -33.60
CA GLY A 180 -38.38 -14.75 -32.85
C GLY A 180 -37.12 -13.91 -32.63
N VAL A 181 -35.93 -14.37 -33.05
CA VAL A 181 -34.69 -13.58 -32.96
C VAL A 181 -34.44 -12.78 -34.23
N ASN A 182 -33.61 -11.74 -34.13
CA ASN A 182 -33.23 -10.92 -35.28
C ASN A 182 -32.12 -11.61 -36.10
N LYS A 183 -32.31 -11.74 -37.41
CA LYS A 183 -31.25 -12.17 -38.36
C LYS A 183 -30.97 -11.01 -39.31
N CYS A 184 -29.90 -10.24 -39.14
CA CYS A 184 -29.60 -9.11 -40.02
C CYS A 184 -28.76 -9.51 -41.24
N CYS A 185 -28.97 -8.82 -42.38
CA CYS A 185 -28.21 -9.06 -43.61
C CYS A 185 -26.90 -8.26 -43.70
N ILE A 186 -26.73 -7.21 -42.88
CA ILE A 186 -25.61 -6.25 -42.96
C ILE A 186 -24.25 -6.97 -42.92
N SER A 187 -24.06 -7.86 -41.94
CA SER A 187 -22.82 -8.64 -41.74
C SER A 187 -23.08 -10.15 -41.78
N CYS A 188 -24.07 -10.61 -42.57
CA CYS A 188 -24.41 -12.02 -42.66
C CYS A 188 -23.26 -12.84 -43.26
N GLN A 189 -22.82 -13.89 -42.56
CA GLN A 189 -21.75 -14.80 -42.99
C GLN A 189 -22.23 -15.84 -44.02
N GLU A 190 -23.52 -16.19 -44.00
CA GLU A 190 -24.15 -17.14 -44.94
C GLU A 190 -24.52 -16.49 -46.28
N TYR A 191 -24.19 -15.22 -46.49
CA TYR A 191 -24.61 -14.49 -47.68
C TYR A 191 -24.04 -15.11 -48.96
N ASP A 192 -24.93 -15.37 -49.91
CA ASP A 192 -24.60 -15.87 -51.24
C ASP A 192 -25.28 -15.01 -52.31
N SER A 193 -24.47 -14.23 -53.04
CA SER A 193 -24.95 -13.38 -54.13
C SER A 193 -25.31 -14.18 -55.38
N SER A 194 -24.72 -15.36 -55.58
CA SER A 194 -24.92 -16.17 -56.78
C SER A 194 -26.33 -16.79 -56.82
N THR A 195 -26.89 -17.09 -55.65
CA THR A 195 -28.24 -17.64 -55.49
C THR A 195 -29.25 -16.64 -54.96
N ASN A 196 -28.90 -15.34 -54.88
CA ASN A 196 -29.68 -14.28 -54.21
C ASN A 196 -30.18 -14.71 -52.82
N CYS A 197 -29.32 -15.41 -52.05
CA CYS A 197 -29.66 -15.97 -50.74
C CYS A 197 -30.95 -16.81 -50.70
N SER A 198 -31.23 -17.59 -51.75
CA SER A 198 -32.42 -18.47 -51.82
C SER A 198 -32.56 -19.46 -50.64
N HIS A 199 -31.45 -19.79 -49.99
CA HIS A 199 -31.40 -20.60 -48.78
C HIS A 199 -31.95 -19.87 -47.52
N CYS A 200 -32.20 -18.56 -47.60
CA CYS A 200 -32.61 -17.73 -46.46
C CYS A 200 -34.10 -17.38 -46.55
N PHE A 201 -34.79 -17.38 -45.41
CA PHE A 201 -36.22 -17.04 -45.33
C PHE A 201 -36.50 -15.64 -45.86
N LYS A 202 -35.57 -14.70 -45.71
CA LYS A 202 -35.75 -13.31 -46.14
C LYS A 202 -35.98 -13.17 -47.63
N ALA A 203 -35.19 -13.87 -48.45
CA ALA A 203 -35.35 -13.84 -49.90
C ALA A 203 -36.69 -14.45 -50.34
N LYS A 204 -37.26 -15.36 -49.53
CA LYS A 204 -38.60 -15.95 -49.76
C LYS A 204 -39.74 -15.05 -49.28
N LEU A 205 -39.50 -14.17 -48.30
CA LEU A 205 -40.46 -13.17 -47.84
C LEU A 205 -40.47 -11.92 -48.73
N ASP A 206 -39.29 -11.47 -49.17
CA ASP A 206 -39.10 -10.35 -50.08
C ASP A 206 -37.74 -10.48 -50.78
N ASP A 207 -37.79 -10.54 -52.11
CA ASP A 207 -36.67 -10.85 -53.00
C ASP A 207 -35.63 -9.73 -53.08
N THR A 208 -35.94 -8.53 -52.56
CA THR A 208 -35.04 -7.39 -52.50
C THR A 208 -34.09 -7.42 -51.30
N PHE A 209 -34.39 -8.22 -50.26
CA PHE A 209 -33.66 -8.23 -48.99
C PHE A 209 -32.15 -8.50 -49.06
N PRO A 210 -31.62 -9.36 -49.95
CA PRO A 210 -30.18 -9.59 -50.02
C PRO A 210 -29.41 -8.33 -50.46
N LYS A 211 -29.96 -7.57 -51.43
CA LYS A 211 -29.37 -6.31 -51.91
C LYS A 211 -29.64 -5.16 -50.96
N ARG A 212 -30.91 -4.96 -50.55
CA ARG A 212 -31.31 -3.91 -49.60
C ARG A 212 -30.53 -3.98 -48.29
N GLY A 213 -30.32 -5.19 -47.77
CA GLY A 213 -29.59 -5.41 -46.54
C GLY A 213 -28.11 -5.01 -46.58
N ARG A 214 -27.46 -5.13 -47.74
CA ARG A 214 -26.02 -4.87 -47.94
C ARG A 214 -25.74 -3.47 -48.47
N ASP A 215 -26.54 -2.99 -49.40
CA ASP A 215 -26.27 -1.74 -50.12
C ASP A 215 -26.94 -0.54 -49.43
N GLU A 216 -28.14 -0.74 -48.86
CA GLU A 216 -28.90 0.34 -48.23
C GLU A 216 -28.77 0.30 -46.70
N CYS A 217 -29.11 -0.83 -46.08
CA CYS A 217 -29.13 -0.96 -44.63
C CYS A 217 -27.72 -0.90 -44.00
N ALA A 218 -26.67 -1.27 -44.73
CA ALA A 218 -25.30 -1.16 -44.23
C ALA A 218 -24.79 0.29 -44.24
N VAL A 219 -25.28 1.12 -45.18
CA VAL A 219 -24.90 2.53 -45.30
C VAL A 219 -25.74 3.40 -44.37
N ASN A 220 -27.04 3.13 -44.29
CA ASN A 220 -27.94 3.83 -43.39
C ASN A 220 -28.85 2.82 -42.67
N VAL A 221 -28.46 2.44 -41.45
CA VAL A 221 -29.18 1.45 -40.65
C VAL A 221 -30.57 1.98 -40.29
N PRO A 222 -31.67 1.35 -40.79
CA PRO A 222 -33.01 1.92 -40.67
C PRO A 222 -33.77 1.45 -39.41
N CYS A 223 -33.19 0.56 -38.60
CA CYS A 223 -33.85 -0.05 -37.45
C CYS A 223 -32.84 -0.36 -36.33
N GLY A 224 -33.33 -0.69 -35.13
CA GLY A 224 -32.45 -0.94 -33.97
C GLY A 224 -31.95 0.34 -33.27
N LEU A 225 -31.24 0.14 -32.16
CA LEU A 225 -30.77 1.22 -31.26
C LEU A 225 -29.73 2.12 -31.92
N HIS A 226 -29.92 3.42 -31.77
CA HIS A 226 -28.95 4.43 -32.18
C HIS A 226 -28.21 5.03 -30.97
N ILE A 227 -26.88 5.01 -31.02
CA ILE A 227 -26.00 5.58 -30.00
C ILE A 227 -25.44 6.91 -30.49
N ILE A 228 -25.59 7.94 -29.67
CA ILE A 228 -24.99 9.26 -29.89
C ILE A 228 -23.98 9.50 -28.76
N GLY A 229 -22.70 9.65 -29.11
CA GLY A 229 -21.70 10.20 -28.19
C GLY A 229 -21.61 11.70 -28.39
N THR A 230 -21.81 12.49 -27.33
CA THR A 230 -21.75 13.96 -27.46
C THR A 230 -20.33 14.50 -27.40
N GLU A 231 -19.37 13.67 -26.95
CA GLU A 231 -17.93 13.94 -26.83
C GLU A 231 -17.16 12.62 -26.85
N ARG A 232 -15.85 12.69 -27.05
CA ARG A 232 -14.91 11.57 -26.84
C ARG A 232 -14.46 11.54 -25.39
N HIS A 233 -14.41 10.37 -24.78
CA HIS A 233 -13.75 10.20 -23.48
C HIS A 233 -12.22 10.19 -23.64
N GLU A 234 -11.50 10.40 -22.55
CA GLU A 234 -10.03 10.26 -22.52
C GLU A 234 -9.57 8.88 -22.98
N ALA A 235 -10.33 7.84 -22.64
CA ALA A 235 -10.03 6.45 -22.99
C ALA A 235 -11.00 5.92 -24.06
N ARG A 236 -10.45 5.43 -25.17
CA ARG A 236 -11.18 4.80 -26.28
C ARG A 236 -12.02 3.61 -25.81
N ARG A 237 -11.55 2.90 -24.78
CA ARG A 237 -12.27 1.79 -24.15
C ARG A 237 -13.67 2.19 -23.68
N ILE A 238 -13.85 3.40 -23.14
CA ILE A 238 -15.12 3.91 -22.64
C ILE A 238 -16.06 4.26 -23.80
N ASP A 239 -15.54 4.90 -24.85
CA ASP A 239 -16.29 5.15 -26.08
C ASP A 239 -16.81 3.84 -26.70
N ASN A 240 -15.97 2.81 -26.74
CA ASN A 240 -16.36 1.50 -27.25
C ASN A 240 -17.40 0.80 -26.35
N GLN A 241 -17.39 1.04 -25.04
CA GLN A 241 -18.45 0.56 -24.15
C GLN A 241 -19.79 1.23 -24.45
N LEU A 242 -19.79 2.54 -24.72
CA LEU A 242 -20.98 3.26 -25.14
C LEU A 242 -21.52 2.73 -26.48
N ARG A 243 -20.64 2.58 -27.50
CA ARG A 243 -21.02 1.94 -28.78
C ARG A 243 -21.56 0.53 -28.61
N GLY A 244 -20.94 -0.25 -27.72
CA GLY A 244 -21.29 -1.63 -27.39
C GLY A 244 -22.66 -1.81 -26.71
N ARG A 245 -23.38 -0.71 -26.43
CA ARG A 245 -24.79 -0.79 -26.02
C ARG A 245 -25.72 -1.09 -27.20
N ALA A 246 -25.32 -0.82 -28.44
CA ALA A 246 -26.05 -1.23 -29.64
C ALA A 246 -25.43 -2.46 -30.33
N GLY A 247 -26.27 -3.19 -31.06
CA GLY A 247 -25.87 -4.36 -31.86
C GLY A 247 -25.57 -5.64 -31.05
N ARG A 248 -26.20 -5.79 -29.88
CA ARG A 248 -26.06 -6.99 -29.03
C ARG A 248 -26.79 -8.17 -29.67
N GLN A 249 -26.27 -9.39 -29.48
CA GLN A 249 -26.86 -10.63 -30.02
C GLN A 249 -27.20 -10.58 -31.52
N GLY A 250 -26.41 -9.83 -32.30
CA GLY A 250 -26.58 -9.69 -33.75
C GLY A 250 -27.67 -8.73 -34.20
N ASP A 251 -28.24 -7.95 -33.27
CA ASP A 251 -29.22 -6.91 -33.59
C ASP A 251 -28.64 -5.84 -34.52
N PRO A 252 -29.47 -5.21 -35.38
CA PRO A 252 -29.08 -4.00 -36.07
C PRO A 252 -28.92 -2.84 -35.09
N GLY A 253 -28.06 -1.89 -35.42
CA GLY A 253 -27.92 -0.66 -34.66
C GLY A 253 -26.90 0.27 -35.30
N SER A 254 -26.80 1.49 -34.80
CA SER A 254 -25.77 2.41 -35.27
C SER A 254 -25.19 3.25 -34.16
N SER A 255 -23.95 3.71 -34.32
CA SER A 255 -23.33 4.68 -33.41
C SER A 255 -22.73 5.85 -34.18
N ARG A 256 -22.76 7.04 -33.58
CA ARG A 256 -22.11 8.25 -34.11
C ARG A 256 -21.65 9.14 -32.96
N PHE A 257 -20.48 9.75 -33.12
CA PHE A 257 -20.00 10.77 -32.19
C PHE A 257 -20.10 12.15 -32.83
N PHE A 258 -20.51 13.14 -32.04
CA PHE A 258 -20.59 14.55 -32.40
C PHE A 258 -19.56 15.27 -31.54
N LEU A 259 -18.65 16.01 -32.15
CA LEU A 259 -17.50 16.61 -31.48
C LEU A 259 -17.43 18.10 -31.79
N SER A 260 -16.93 18.88 -30.85
CA SER A 260 -16.59 20.28 -31.06
C SER A 260 -15.08 20.44 -31.05
N LEU A 261 -14.55 21.39 -31.84
CA LEU A 261 -13.16 21.81 -31.69
C LEU A 261 -12.86 22.45 -30.31
N ARG A 262 -13.91 22.85 -29.59
CA ARG A 262 -13.83 23.35 -28.21
C ARG A 262 -13.91 22.25 -27.15
N ASP A 263 -14.13 21.00 -27.54
CA ASP A 263 -14.13 19.88 -26.58
C ASP A 263 -12.77 19.78 -25.89
N GLU A 264 -12.78 19.51 -24.59
CA GLU A 264 -11.59 19.51 -23.73
C GLU A 264 -10.44 18.64 -24.27
N LEU A 265 -10.77 17.42 -24.73
CA LEU A 265 -9.81 16.50 -25.33
C LEU A 265 -9.11 17.09 -26.57
N ILE A 266 -9.86 17.80 -27.41
CA ILE A 266 -9.37 18.39 -28.65
C ILE A 266 -8.57 19.66 -28.32
N ALA A 267 -9.08 20.50 -27.43
CA ALA A 267 -8.42 21.71 -26.97
C ALA A 267 -7.01 21.44 -26.40
N LEU A 268 -6.84 20.35 -25.64
CA LEU A 268 -5.62 20.10 -24.87
C LEU A 268 -4.49 19.44 -25.68
N PHE A 269 -4.78 18.78 -26.82
CA PHE A 269 -3.81 17.90 -27.50
C PHE A 269 -3.71 18.05 -29.02
N ALA A 270 -4.44 18.98 -29.64
CA ALA A 270 -4.57 19.06 -31.10
C ALA A 270 -4.36 20.46 -31.76
N PRO A 271 -3.47 21.35 -31.29
CA PRO A 271 -3.39 22.72 -31.80
C PRO A 271 -3.06 22.82 -33.32
N ASP A 272 -2.12 22.00 -33.83
CA ASP A 272 -1.57 22.20 -35.19
C ASP A 272 -2.51 21.79 -36.34
N TRP A 273 -3.38 20.80 -36.14
CA TRP A 273 -4.33 20.35 -37.16
C TRP A 273 -5.72 20.99 -36.98
N MET A 274 -6.06 21.42 -35.76
CA MET A 274 -7.27 22.16 -35.46
C MET A 274 -7.36 23.47 -36.27
N LEU A 275 -6.25 24.20 -36.41
CA LEU A 275 -6.18 25.40 -37.24
C LEU A 275 -6.50 25.13 -38.72
N LYS A 276 -6.09 23.96 -39.24
CA LYS A 276 -6.38 23.55 -40.62
C LYS A 276 -7.85 23.16 -40.79
N VAL A 277 -8.44 22.50 -39.80
CA VAL A 277 -9.87 22.14 -39.80
C VAL A 277 -10.75 23.37 -39.59
N LEU A 278 -10.36 24.33 -38.75
CA LEU A 278 -10.99 25.65 -38.63
C LEU A 278 -10.96 26.41 -39.95
N GLY A 279 -9.83 26.39 -40.66
CA GLY A 279 -9.73 26.98 -41.99
C GLY A 279 -10.68 26.33 -43.00
N TRP A 280 -10.98 25.04 -42.86
CA TRP A 280 -11.91 24.32 -43.72
C TRP A 280 -13.39 24.56 -43.34
N LEU A 281 -13.69 24.56 -42.04
CA LEU A 281 -15.01 24.90 -41.49
C LEU A 281 -15.39 26.36 -41.76
N GLY A 282 -14.43 27.28 -41.69
CA GLY A 282 -14.62 28.70 -42.00
C GLY A 282 -15.06 28.97 -43.45
N LEU A 283 -14.87 28.00 -44.36
CA LEU A 283 -15.32 28.07 -45.75
C LEU A 283 -16.74 27.48 -45.97
N GLN A 284 -17.30 26.77 -44.98
CA GLN A 284 -18.56 26.00 -45.11
C GLN A 284 -19.66 26.35 -44.09
N GLY A 285 -19.43 27.29 -43.17
CA GLY A 285 -20.44 27.71 -42.19
C GLY A 285 -20.77 26.61 -41.16
N ASP A 286 -22.06 26.40 -40.87
CA ASP A 286 -22.57 25.48 -39.81
C ASP A 286 -22.54 23.97 -40.22
N GLN A 287 -21.95 23.60 -41.36
CA GLN A 287 -21.89 22.20 -41.81
C GLN A 287 -20.79 21.38 -41.09
N PRO A 288 -21.06 20.12 -40.70
CA PRO A 288 -20.07 19.28 -40.04
C PRO A 288 -18.98 18.79 -41.00
N VAL A 289 -17.75 18.69 -40.50
CA VAL A 289 -16.68 17.99 -41.21
C VAL A 289 -16.78 16.49 -40.89
N GLU A 290 -17.04 15.68 -41.93
CA GLU A 290 -17.01 14.23 -41.89
C GLU A 290 -15.84 13.73 -42.74
N HIS A 291 -14.68 13.45 -42.12
CA HIS A 291 -13.52 13.00 -42.89
C HIS A 291 -12.61 12.05 -42.10
N LYS A 292 -12.30 10.89 -42.69
CA LYS A 292 -11.48 9.81 -42.09
C LYS A 292 -10.15 10.27 -41.50
N ARG A 293 -9.50 11.27 -42.10
CA ARG A 293 -8.22 11.81 -41.59
C ARG A 293 -8.38 12.55 -40.26
N VAL A 294 -9.54 13.17 -40.03
CA VAL A 294 -9.82 13.92 -38.80
C VAL A 294 -10.19 12.96 -37.68
N SER A 295 -11.02 11.95 -37.94
CA SER A 295 -11.29 10.83 -37.01
C SER A 295 -9.98 10.19 -36.53
N LYS A 296 -9.04 9.91 -37.44
CA LYS A 296 -7.69 9.38 -37.10
C LYS A 296 -6.84 10.36 -36.26
N GLY A 297 -7.02 11.67 -36.43
CA GLY A 297 -6.34 12.69 -35.62
C GLY A 297 -6.79 12.66 -34.17
N ILE A 298 -8.11 12.51 -33.95
CA ILE A 298 -8.73 12.38 -32.64
C ILE A 298 -8.29 11.08 -31.95
N GLU A 299 -8.28 9.96 -32.68
CA GLU A 299 -7.78 8.68 -32.14
C GLU A 299 -6.33 8.79 -31.64
N ARG A 300 -5.47 9.54 -32.34
CA ARG A 300 -4.09 9.79 -31.89
C ARG A 300 -4.04 10.65 -30.63
N ALA A 301 -4.93 11.63 -30.50
CA ALA A 301 -5.02 12.46 -29.31
C ALA A 301 -5.44 11.61 -28.09
N GLN A 302 -6.47 10.78 -28.23
CA GLN A 302 -6.89 9.82 -27.19
C GLN A 302 -5.75 8.90 -26.76
N ARG A 303 -5.03 8.31 -27.73
CA ARG A 303 -3.89 7.43 -27.44
C ARG A 303 -2.81 8.12 -26.62
N ARG A 304 -2.49 9.40 -26.90
CA ARG A 304 -1.52 10.17 -26.10
C ARG A 304 -2.00 10.39 -24.66
N VAL A 305 -3.31 10.63 -24.46
CA VAL A 305 -3.90 10.76 -23.12
C VAL A 305 -3.84 9.44 -22.38
N GLU A 306 -4.16 8.33 -23.05
CA GLU A 306 -4.05 6.99 -22.49
C GLU A 306 -2.61 6.65 -22.09
N GLU A 307 -1.63 6.95 -22.95
CA GLU A 307 -0.20 6.76 -22.66
C GLU A 307 0.22 7.59 -21.43
N ARG A 308 -0.17 8.88 -21.35
CA ARG A 308 0.08 9.73 -20.18
C ARG A 308 -0.55 9.18 -18.90
N ASN A 309 -1.79 8.70 -18.98
CA ASN A 309 -2.49 8.11 -17.84
C ASN A 309 -1.84 6.78 -17.41
N TYR A 310 -1.39 5.97 -18.37
CA TYR A 310 -0.63 4.75 -18.12
C TYR A 310 0.71 5.04 -17.43
N GLU A 311 1.46 6.05 -17.88
CA GLU A 311 2.72 6.46 -17.23
C GLU A 311 2.50 6.88 -15.77
N ARG A 312 1.43 7.65 -15.48
CA ARG A 312 1.07 7.99 -14.10
C ARG A 312 0.78 6.75 -13.26
N ARG A 313 -0.01 5.81 -13.79
CA ARG A 313 -0.32 4.54 -13.10
C ARG A 313 0.92 3.70 -12.86
N LYS A 314 1.81 3.60 -13.86
CA LYS A 314 3.08 2.90 -13.77
C LYS A 314 3.95 3.49 -12.67
N ASN A 315 4.12 4.81 -12.63
CA ASN A 315 4.89 5.48 -11.59
C ASN A 315 4.30 5.17 -10.21
N LEU A 316 2.98 5.29 -10.02
CA LEU A 316 2.33 4.96 -8.75
C LEU A 316 2.55 3.50 -8.33
N LEU A 317 2.52 2.56 -9.28
CA LEU A 317 2.75 1.14 -9.01
C LEU A 317 4.19 0.89 -8.55
N GLU A 318 5.19 1.54 -9.16
CA GLU A 318 6.59 1.36 -8.78
C GLU A 318 6.87 1.83 -7.34
N TYR A 319 6.25 2.94 -6.89
CA TYR A 319 6.31 3.33 -5.48
C TYR A 319 5.62 2.33 -4.56
N ASP A 320 4.47 1.77 -4.99
CA ASP A 320 3.74 0.76 -4.21
C ASP A 320 4.49 -0.58 -4.12
N GLU A 321 5.30 -0.95 -5.12
CA GLU A 321 6.08 -2.20 -5.08
C GLU A 321 7.05 -2.27 -3.90
N VAL A 322 7.70 -1.15 -3.56
CA VAL A 322 8.58 -1.06 -2.38
C VAL A 322 7.78 -1.33 -1.10
N MET A 323 6.63 -0.66 -0.96
CA MET A 323 5.74 -0.84 0.20
C MET A 323 5.12 -2.24 0.24
N ASP A 324 4.78 -2.84 -0.90
CA ASP A 324 4.23 -4.18 -0.99
C ASP A 324 5.23 -5.24 -0.51
N HIS A 325 6.51 -5.10 -0.85
CA HIS A 325 7.56 -5.96 -0.34
C HIS A 325 7.69 -5.87 1.18
N GLN A 326 7.77 -4.65 1.72
CA GLN A 326 7.86 -4.42 3.16
C GLN A 326 6.63 -4.95 3.92
N ARG A 327 5.42 -4.70 3.40
CA ARG A 327 4.16 -5.22 3.95
C ARG A 327 4.14 -6.75 4.01
N LYS A 328 4.60 -7.43 2.96
CA LYS A 328 4.64 -8.90 2.94
C LYS A 328 5.55 -9.45 4.02
N THR A 329 6.74 -8.88 4.17
CA THR A 329 7.68 -9.28 5.23
C THR A 329 7.08 -9.03 6.62
N PHE A 330 6.58 -7.82 6.86
CA PHE A 330 5.97 -7.45 8.15
C PHE A 330 4.74 -8.29 8.48
N TYR A 331 3.77 -8.41 7.57
CA TYR A 331 2.57 -9.20 7.80
C TYR A 331 2.86 -10.70 7.92
N GLY A 332 3.89 -11.21 7.26
CA GLY A 332 4.36 -12.58 7.46
C GLY A 332 4.85 -12.82 8.88
N GLN A 333 5.72 -11.95 9.39
CA GLN A 333 6.20 -12.02 10.78
C GLN A 333 5.05 -11.87 11.78
N ARG A 334 4.22 -10.83 11.62
CA ARG A 334 3.06 -10.56 12.47
C ARG A 334 2.06 -11.72 12.50
N GLN A 335 1.80 -12.35 11.36
CA GLN A 335 0.91 -13.51 11.28
C GLN A 335 1.47 -14.70 12.07
N GLY A 336 2.78 -14.95 12.00
CA GLY A 336 3.44 -15.97 12.82
C GLY A 336 3.24 -15.72 14.32
N VAL A 337 3.32 -14.46 14.75
CA VAL A 337 3.09 -14.07 16.15
C VAL A 337 1.63 -14.30 16.57
N LEU A 338 0.67 -13.93 15.71
CA LEU A 338 -0.77 -14.16 15.97
C LEU A 338 -1.13 -15.64 16.07
N GLU A 339 -0.54 -16.47 15.21
CA GLU A 339 -0.72 -17.91 15.20
C GLU A 339 0.01 -18.62 16.35
N GLY A 340 0.85 -17.91 17.11
CA GLY A 340 1.60 -18.47 18.23
C GLY A 340 2.76 -19.39 17.83
N LYS A 341 3.23 -19.30 16.57
CA LYS A 341 4.29 -20.18 16.05
C LYS A 341 5.67 -19.75 16.56
N SER A 342 6.31 -20.59 17.37
CA SER A 342 7.71 -20.43 17.82
C SER A 342 8.04 -19.00 18.31
N LEU A 343 7.22 -18.47 19.22
CA LEU A 343 7.40 -17.09 19.72
C LEU A 343 8.72 -16.93 20.48
N SER A 344 9.06 -17.91 21.32
CA SER A 344 10.33 -17.97 22.03
C SER A 344 11.52 -18.01 21.09
N GLY A 345 11.43 -18.78 20.00
CA GLY A 345 12.45 -18.81 18.95
C GLY A 345 12.65 -17.45 18.28
N ALA A 346 11.55 -16.73 17.98
CA ALA A 346 11.63 -15.38 17.42
C ALA A 346 12.28 -14.38 18.38
N VAL A 347 11.92 -14.42 19.67
CA VAL A 347 12.57 -13.61 20.70
C VAL A 347 14.05 -13.97 20.83
N TRP A 348 14.39 -15.25 20.78
CA TRP A 348 15.77 -15.69 20.93
C TRP A 348 16.65 -15.26 19.76
N THR A 349 16.17 -15.37 18.52
CA THR A 349 16.88 -14.79 17.35
C THR A 349 17.14 -13.30 17.56
N MET A 350 16.15 -12.56 18.05
CA MET A 350 16.32 -11.13 18.36
C MET A 350 17.37 -10.87 19.45
N VAL A 351 17.45 -11.72 20.48
CA VAL A 351 18.45 -11.61 21.56
C VAL A 351 19.85 -11.91 21.02
N SER A 352 20.03 -13.02 20.30
CA SER A 352 21.33 -13.40 19.73
C SER A 352 21.86 -12.34 18.78
N GLU A 353 21.04 -11.85 17.84
CA GLU A 353 21.45 -10.78 16.92
C GLU A 353 21.78 -9.47 17.65
N ALA A 354 21.09 -9.16 18.76
CA ALA A 354 21.40 -7.97 19.55
C ALA A 354 22.74 -8.12 20.31
N ILE A 355 23.08 -9.32 20.77
CA ILE A 355 24.38 -9.63 21.38
C ILE A 355 25.49 -9.52 20.34
N ASP A 356 25.33 -10.15 19.17
CA ASP A 356 26.31 -10.11 18.09
C ASP A 356 26.62 -8.66 17.66
N ASP A 357 25.57 -7.85 17.44
CA ASP A 357 25.72 -6.44 17.07
C ASP A 357 26.40 -5.63 18.18
N ALA A 358 26.06 -5.89 19.44
CA ALA A 358 26.68 -5.19 20.57
C ALA A 358 28.16 -5.56 20.69
N VAL A 359 28.51 -6.86 20.65
CA VAL A 359 29.91 -7.30 20.72
C VAL A 359 30.70 -6.70 19.56
N GLY A 360 30.20 -6.81 18.33
CA GLY A 360 30.84 -6.25 17.15
C GLY A 360 30.99 -4.72 17.20
N SER A 361 30.07 -4.01 17.87
CA SER A 361 30.17 -2.55 18.00
C SER A 361 31.06 -2.10 19.16
N TYR A 362 30.99 -2.74 20.33
CA TYR A 362 31.72 -2.31 21.54
C TYR A 362 33.16 -2.81 21.54
N LEU A 363 33.42 -4.03 21.04
CA LEU A 363 34.77 -4.61 20.97
C LEU A 363 35.54 -4.19 19.71
N ASP A 364 34.92 -3.43 18.80
CA ASP A 364 35.63 -2.86 17.66
C ASP A 364 36.81 -2.00 18.14
N PRO A 365 38.03 -2.17 17.59
CA PRO A 365 39.21 -1.41 18.01
C PRO A 365 39.09 0.12 17.87
N SER A 366 38.14 0.60 17.06
CA SER A 366 37.83 2.02 16.90
C SER A 366 36.76 2.54 17.87
N TYR A 367 36.08 1.68 18.63
CA TYR A 367 35.01 2.10 19.55
C TYR A 367 35.45 3.20 20.53
N PRO A 368 36.59 3.07 21.26
CA PRO A 368 37.09 4.16 22.12
C PRO A 368 37.37 5.45 21.35
N LYS A 369 37.88 5.34 20.10
CA LYS A 369 38.15 6.50 19.24
C LYS A 369 36.86 7.23 18.86
N HIS A 370 35.79 6.48 18.58
CA HIS A 370 34.47 7.06 18.35
C HIS A 370 33.94 7.79 19.59
N CYS A 371 34.10 7.21 20.79
CA CYS A 371 33.72 7.87 22.04
C CYS A 371 34.49 9.18 22.26
N ILE A 372 35.82 9.16 22.05
CA ILE A 372 36.66 10.36 22.16
C ILE A 372 36.26 11.41 21.12
N ALA A 373 35.98 11.02 19.88
CA ALA A 373 35.56 11.93 18.81
C ALA A 373 34.23 12.62 19.15
N GLU A 374 33.23 11.88 19.66
CA GLU A 374 31.97 12.46 20.10
C GLU A 374 32.13 13.33 21.36
N TRP A 375 32.97 12.92 22.32
CA TRP A 375 33.32 13.77 23.47
C TRP A 375 33.97 15.08 23.02
N ALA A 376 34.91 15.03 22.07
CA ALA A 376 35.58 16.20 21.52
C ALA A 376 34.61 17.12 20.78
N LYS A 377 33.63 16.56 20.06
CA LYS A 377 32.57 17.33 19.43
C LYS A 377 31.66 18.05 20.42
N GLN A 378 31.34 17.42 21.55
CA GLN A 378 30.48 18.02 22.57
C GLN A 378 31.22 19.07 23.42
N ASN A 379 32.44 18.76 23.87
CA ASN A 379 33.18 19.56 24.84
C ASN A 379 34.16 20.56 24.21
N LEU A 380 34.78 20.20 23.09
CA LEU A 380 35.74 21.05 22.36
C LEU A 380 35.16 21.63 21.06
N GLN A 381 33.96 21.20 20.64
CA GLN A 381 33.27 21.68 19.44
C GLN A 381 34.05 21.47 18.15
N ILE A 382 34.87 20.40 18.12
CA ILE A 382 35.64 19.97 16.95
C ILE A 382 35.07 18.68 16.38
N THR A 383 35.13 18.53 15.06
CA THR A 383 34.82 17.24 14.41
C THR A 383 36.12 16.51 14.14
N VAL A 384 36.32 15.35 14.77
CA VAL A 384 37.53 14.54 14.60
C VAL A 384 37.18 13.20 13.98
N GLU A 385 37.84 12.86 12.88
CA GLU A 385 37.81 11.51 12.32
C GLU A 385 38.51 10.54 13.31
N PRO A 386 37.86 9.46 13.75
CA PRO A 386 38.42 8.51 14.74
C PRO A 386 39.82 8.02 14.39
N GLU A 387 40.11 7.79 13.12
CA GLU A 387 41.41 7.31 12.63
C GLU A 387 42.56 8.29 12.93
N ARG A 388 42.24 9.58 13.11
CA ARG A 388 43.22 10.65 13.33
C ARG A 388 43.59 10.88 14.80
N LEU A 389 42.98 10.14 15.73
CA LEU A 389 43.23 10.23 17.17
C LEU A 389 44.47 9.45 17.64
N GLY A 390 45.10 8.67 16.75
CA GLY A 390 46.31 7.90 17.09
C GLY A 390 46.03 6.64 17.91
N ALA A 391 46.96 6.28 18.80
CA ALA A 391 46.81 5.14 19.70
C ALA A 391 45.91 5.52 20.89
N VAL A 392 45.02 4.61 21.28
CA VAL A 392 44.14 4.74 22.44
C VAL A 392 44.61 3.76 23.48
N THR A 393 45.57 4.19 24.29
CA THR A 393 46.13 3.42 25.40
C THR A 393 46.37 4.37 26.59
N PRO A 394 46.42 3.87 27.84
CA PRO A 394 46.60 4.72 29.01
C PRO A 394 47.87 5.60 28.97
N ASP A 395 48.94 5.10 28.35
CA ASP A 395 50.21 5.81 28.15
C ASP A 395 50.16 6.88 27.05
N ALA A 396 49.12 6.90 26.22
CA ALA A 396 48.94 7.86 25.15
C ALA A 396 48.17 9.13 25.56
N MET A 397 47.80 9.28 26.85
CA MET A 397 46.99 10.40 27.34
C MET A 397 47.59 11.77 26.99
N ASP A 398 48.88 11.98 27.30
CA ASP A 398 49.56 13.25 27.00
C ASP A 398 49.54 13.57 25.50
N ALA A 399 49.73 12.55 24.65
CA ALA A 399 49.69 12.72 23.21
C ALA A 399 48.28 13.03 22.70
N LEU A 400 47.25 12.41 23.29
CA LEU A 400 45.85 12.68 22.99
C LEU A 400 45.46 14.11 23.39
N GLU A 401 45.86 14.57 24.57
CA GLU A 401 45.58 15.93 25.03
C GLU A 401 46.18 16.97 24.09
N ILE A 402 47.46 16.80 23.71
CA ILE A 402 48.13 17.68 22.75
C ILE A 402 47.37 17.67 21.42
N ASN A 403 47.01 16.48 20.92
CA ASN A 403 46.30 16.34 19.65
C ASN A 403 44.95 17.09 19.66
N LEU A 404 44.14 16.88 20.69
CA LEU A 404 42.82 17.49 20.82
C LEU A 404 42.92 19.01 21.02
N ARG A 405 43.86 19.48 21.84
CA ARG A 405 44.08 20.92 22.09
C ARG A 405 44.56 21.63 20.83
N ASP A 406 45.51 21.06 20.11
CA ASP A 406 46.03 21.67 18.87
C ASP A 406 44.95 21.73 17.80
N ARG A 407 44.16 20.66 17.61
CA ARG A 407 43.01 20.65 16.70
C ARG A 407 41.96 21.69 17.07
N ALA A 408 41.62 21.79 18.35
CA ALA A 408 40.66 22.79 18.83
C ALA A 408 41.15 24.22 18.59
N LYS A 409 42.44 24.48 18.79
CA LYS A 409 43.04 25.80 18.53
C LYS A 409 43.02 26.12 17.04
N ASP A 410 43.36 25.16 16.18
CA ASP A 410 43.37 25.36 14.73
C ASP A 410 41.94 25.55 14.17
N GLU A 411 40.96 24.79 14.65
CA GLU A 411 39.55 24.96 14.28
C GLU A 411 39.03 26.33 14.74
N ALA A 412 39.37 26.75 15.96
CA ALA A 412 39.00 28.07 16.48
C ALA A 412 39.60 29.19 15.63
N ARG A 413 40.89 29.09 15.26
CA ARG A 413 41.55 30.04 14.35
C ARG A 413 40.86 30.12 13.01
N GLN A 414 40.56 28.99 12.36
CA GLN A 414 39.88 28.97 11.07
C GLN A 414 38.48 29.57 11.17
N THR A 415 37.72 29.20 12.21
CA THR A 415 36.39 29.77 12.47
C THR A 415 36.45 31.27 12.65
N ILE A 416 37.43 31.77 13.42
CA ILE A 416 37.65 33.21 13.64
C ILE A 416 38.00 33.90 12.34
N ALA A 417 38.98 33.39 11.58
CA ALA A 417 39.40 34.00 10.31
C ALA A 417 38.25 34.10 9.30
N ILE A 418 37.45 33.05 9.14
CA ILE A 418 36.29 33.04 8.24
C ILE A 418 35.23 34.03 8.71
N THR A 419 34.86 33.95 9.99
CA THR A 419 33.75 34.74 10.55
C THR A 419 34.12 36.22 10.66
N LEU A 420 35.39 36.54 10.91
CA LEU A 420 35.86 37.91 10.99
C LEU A 420 35.68 38.64 9.66
N GLY A 421 35.92 37.95 8.54
CA GLY A 421 35.68 38.50 7.20
C GLY A 421 34.22 38.89 6.94
N GLU A 422 33.25 38.24 7.60
CA GLU A 422 31.83 38.59 7.50
C GLU A 422 31.49 39.90 8.24
N TYR A 423 32.27 40.28 9.26
CA TYR A 423 32.03 41.45 10.10
C TYR A 423 32.95 42.64 9.78
N MET A 424 34.16 42.36 9.29
CA MET A 424 35.22 43.31 9.00
C MET A 424 35.75 43.10 7.57
N ASP A 425 34.84 43.21 6.60
CA ASP A 425 35.16 43.07 5.17
C ASP A 425 36.10 44.22 4.70
N ASP A 426 37.13 43.86 3.94
CA ASP A 426 38.12 44.76 3.36
C ASP A 426 37.52 45.67 2.26
N ASP A 427 36.42 45.24 1.62
CA ASP A 427 35.70 46.01 0.60
C ASP A 427 34.73 47.06 1.19
N ILE A 428 34.53 47.05 2.51
CA ILE A 428 33.62 47.95 3.22
C ILE A 428 34.43 49.01 4.01
N GLU A 429 33.97 50.27 3.98
CA GLU A 429 34.60 51.32 4.78
C GLU A 429 34.51 50.98 6.28
N ARG A 430 35.61 51.14 7.03
CA ARG A 430 35.71 50.80 8.47
C ARG A 430 34.59 51.34 9.37
N LYS A 431 33.93 52.42 8.96
CA LYS A 431 32.81 53.04 9.69
C LYS A 431 31.52 52.20 9.65
N ASP A 432 31.39 51.34 8.65
CA ASP A 432 30.22 50.53 8.32
C ASP A 432 30.38 49.07 8.76
N TRP A 433 31.51 48.69 9.37
CA TRP A 433 31.71 47.38 10.00
C TRP A 433 30.72 47.10 11.13
N ASP A 434 30.19 45.88 11.21
CA ASP A 434 29.29 45.46 12.29
C ASP A 434 30.05 45.02 13.54
N LEU A 435 30.65 46.01 14.22
CA LEU A 435 31.39 45.80 15.47
C LEU A 435 30.50 45.34 16.63
N LYS A 436 29.19 45.56 16.54
CA LYS A 436 28.23 45.10 17.55
C LYS A 436 27.95 43.61 17.39
N GLY A 437 27.72 43.17 16.15
CA GLY A 437 27.57 41.76 15.80
C GLY A 437 28.83 40.96 16.16
N LEU A 438 30.01 41.45 15.77
CA LEU A 438 31.29 40.81 16.10
C LEU A 438 31.50 40.66 17.62
N GLY A 439 31.24 41.73 18.39
CA GLY A 439 31.35 41.67 19.86
C GLY A 439 30.34 40.71 20.49
N SER A 440 29.12 40.64 19.96
CA SER A 440 28.09 39.69 20.44
C SER A 440 28.44 38.24 20.09
N TRP A 441 28.98 38.00 18.90
CA TRP A 441 29.42 36.69 18.47
C TRP A 441 30.63 36.21 19.27
N ALA A 442 31.65 37.06 19.45
CA ALA A 442 32.81 36.77 20.29
C ALA A 442 32.42 36.43 21.73
N MET A 443 31.45 37.15 22.28
CA MET A 443 30.88 36.87 23.59
C MET A 443 30.13 35.53 23.62
N SER A 444 29.31 35.23 22.61
CA SER A 444 28.54 33.99 22.55
C SER A 444 29.41 32.75 22.34
N ARG A 445 30.45 32.86 21.51
CA ARG A 445 31.28 31.72 21.07
C ARG A 445 32.44 31.46 22.02
N PHE A 446 33.17 32.51 22.40
CA PHE A 446 34.41 32.40 23.16
C PHE A 446 34.31 33.00 24.57
N ASN A 447 33.20 33.68 24.91
CA ASN A 447 33.01 34.42 26.17
C ASN A 447 34.02 35.57 26.35
N VAL A 448 34.36 36.22 25.24
CA VAL A 448 35.30 37.35 25.19
C VAL A 448 34.52 38.66 25.06
N GLN A 449 34.70 39.56 26.02
CA GLN A 449 34.05 40.85 26.00
C GLN A 449 34.93 41.88 25.27
N LEU A 450 34.65 42.08 23.97
CA LEU A 450 35.26 43.15 23.18
C LEU A 450 34.29 44.32 23.09
N SER A 451 34.64 45.46 23.70
CA SER A 451 33.82 46.67 23.56
C SER A 451 33.97 47.28 22.17
N GLN A 452 32.91 47.92 21.65
CA GLN A 452 32.98 48.60 20.35
C GLN A 452 34.10 49.66 20.31
N ASN A 453 34.40 50.29 21.44
CA ASN A 453 35.48 51.28 21.54
C ASN A 453 36.88 50.65 21.44
N GLN A 454 37.04 49.38 21.83
CA GLN A 454 38.27 48.62 21.64
C GLN A 454 38.38 48.16 20.18
N LEU A 455 37.32 47.55 19.65
CA LEU A 455 37.28 47.06 18.26
C LEU A 455 37.54 48.17 17.22
N ARG A 456 37.07 49.40 17.46
CA ARG A 456 37.34 50.56 16.58
C ARG A 456 38.81 50.97 16.49
N LYS A 457 39.61 50.60 17.49
CA LYS A 457 41.03 50.99 17.60
C LYS A 457 41.98 49.89 17.14
N MET A 458 41.44 48.70 16.85
CA MET A 458 42.19 47.54 16.44
C MET A 458 42.05 47.36 14.92
N ASP A 459 43.11 46.91 14.26
CA ASP A 459 42.99 46.39 12.90
C ASP A 459 42.44 44.94 12.89
N PRO A 460 41.96 44.41 11.75
CA PRO A 460 41.40 43.06 11.69
C PRO A 460 42.38 42.00 12.21
N GLN A 461 43.68 42.16 11.97
CA GLN A 461 44.70 41.22 12.41
C GLN A 461 44.85 41.24 13.95
N GLU A 462 44.83 42.43 14.56
CA GLU A 462 44.85 42.58 16.02
C GLU A 462 43.58 41.99 16.67
N VAL A 463 42.42 42.10 16.02
CA VAL A 463 41.17 41.48 16.49
C VAL A 463 41.23 39.96 16.36
N GLU A 464 41.72 39.44 15.24
CA GLU A 464 41.94 38.01 15.01
C GLU A 464 42.89 37.42 16.06
N GLU A 465 44.02 38.07 16.31
CA GLU A 465 45.01 37.66 17.30
C GLU A 465 44.42 37.64 18.71
N SER A 466 43.70 38.69 19.10
CA SER A 466 43.07 38.78 20.42
C SER A 466 41.99 37.70 20.64
N LEU A 467 41.16 37.45 19.63
CA LEU A 467 40.15 36.39 19.68
C LEU A 467 40.78 35.00 19.71
N THR A 468 41.84 34.80 18.93
CA THR A 468 42.58 33.54 18.86
C THR A 468 43.26 33.23 20.19
N GLU A 469 43.90 34.21 20.82
CA GLU A 469 44.54 34.06 22.13
C GLU A 469 43.52 33.71 23.21
N ALA A 470 42.39 34.42 23.24
CA ALA A 470 41.34 34.17 24.21
C ALA A 470 40.64 32.82 23.99
N ALA A 471 40.46 32.39 22.73
CA ALA A 471 39.97 31.07 22.41
C ALA A 471 40.96 29.97 22.85
N ALA A 472 42.26 30.16 22.61
CA ALA A 472 43.29 29.24 23.05
C ALA A 472 43.36 29.12 24.57
N GLU A 473 43.29 30.24 25.31
CA GLU A 473 43.28 30.23 26.79
C GLU A 473 42.06 29.47 27.34
N ARG A 474 40.91 29.56 26.67
CA ARG A 474 39.71 28.81 27.04
C ARG A 474 39.87 27.32 26.78
N ILE A 475 40.39 26.94 25.62
CA ILE A 475 40.65 25.52 25.27
C ILE A 475 41.62 24.92 26.29
N GLU A 476 42.64 25.67 26.72
CA GLU A 476 43.59 25.21 27.73
C GLU A 476 42.95 24.93 29.10
N LYS A 477 41.84 25.61 29.42
CA LYS A 477 41.09 25.45 30.68
C LYS A 477 40.07 24.31 30.64
N VAL A 478 39.80 23.72 29.48
CA VAL A 478 38.93 22.54 29.39
C VAL A 478 39.64 21.37 30.07
N ASP A 479 38.92 20.68 30.95
CA ASP A 479 39.41 19.48 31.60
C ASP A 479 39.28 18.30 30.64
N LEU A 480 40.42 17.71 30.26
CA LEU A 480 40.47 16.53 29.40
C LEU A 480 40.61 15.24 30.22
N ALA A 481 40.62 15.30 31.55
CA ALA A 481 40.79 14.12 32.40
C ALA A 481 39.69 13.07 32.19
N GLU A 482 38.49 13.48 31.80
CA GLU A 482 37.40 12.57 31.41
C GLU A 482 37.80 11.63 30.26
N CYS A 483 38.71 12.06 29.37
CA CYS A 483 39.19 11.22 28.29
C CYS A 483 40.00 10.01 28.77
N ALA A 484 40.55 10.06 29.98
CA ALA A 484 41.29 8.95 30.55
C ALA A 484 40.40 7.71 30.77
N GLU A 485 39.09 7.89 30.98
CA GLU A 485 38.14 6.77 31.07
C GLU A 485 38.08 5.98 29.75
N PHE A 486 38.09 6.67 28.60
CA PHE A 486 38.07 6.03 27.28
C PHE A 486 39.37 5.28 26.96
N LEU A 487 40.47 5.63 27.62
CA LEU A 487 41.78 5.02 27.43
C LEU A 487 41.98 3.76 28.30
N ALA A 488 41.09 3.48 29.25
CA ALA A 488 41.20 2.32 30.13
C ALA A 488 41.14 1.01 29.34
N GLU A 489 41.97 0.03 29.70
CA GLU A 489 42.07 -1.26 28.98
C GLU A 489 40.75 -2.06 28.99
N ASP A 490 39.95 -1.88 30.04
CA ASP A 490 38.66 -2.51 30.24
C ASP A 490 37.48 -1.64 29.81
N PHE A 491 37.69 -0.42 29.29
CA PHE A 491 36.63 0.53 28.96
C PHE A 491 35.54 -0.09 28.06
N ALA A 492 35.94 -0.61 26.90
CA ALA A 492 35.03 -1.23 25.94
C ALA A 492 34.20 -2.38 26.56
N ARG A 493 34.85 -3.24 27.35
CA ARG A 493 34.21 -4.36 28.04
C ARG A 493 33.30 -3.90 29.16
N GLY A 494 33.70 -2.87 29.92
CA GLY A 494 32.86 -2.24 30.94
C GLY A 494 31.61 -1.60 30.35
N ARG A 495 31.71 -0.96 29.18
CA ARG A 495 30.56 -0.43 28.44
C ARG A 495 29.63 -1.54 27.93
N LEU A 496 30.19 -2.65 27.43
CA LEU A 496 29.43 -3.83 27.02
C LEU A 496 28.74 -4.51 28.21
N ALA A 497 29.40 -4.59 29.37
CA ALA A 497 28.81 -5.08 30.61
C ALA A 497 27.64 -4.19 31.07
N GLN A 498 27.82 -2.86 31.06
CA GLN A 498 26.75 -1.91 31.34
C GLN A 498 25.60 -2.01 30.34
N TRP A 499 25.89 -2.22 29.05
CA TRP A 499 24.86 -2.47 28.05
C TRP A 499 24.09 -3.76 28.33
N THR A 500 24.78 -4.83 28.73
CA THR A 500 24.18 -6.13 29.06
C THR A 500 23.25 -6.02 30.28
N GLN A 501 23.72 -5.35 31.33
CA GLN A 501 22.90 -5.03 32.50
C GLN A 501 21.71 -4.15 32.13
N GLY A 502 21.98 -3.12 31.32
CA GLY A 502 20.98 -2.22 30.81
C GLY A 502 19.93 -2.94 29.98
N ARG A 503 20.29 -3.85 29.08
CA ARG A 503 19.37 -4.51 28.13
C ARG A 503 18.64 -5.69 28.74
N PHE A 504 19.36 -6.60 29.39
CA PHE A 504 18.84 -7.89 29.84
C PHE A 504 18.62 -7.96 31.35
N ALA A 505 18.95 -6.90 32.11
CA ALA A 505 18.96 -6.91 33.57
C ALA A 505 19.89 -7.97 34.18
N ILE A 506 21.01 -8.24 33.50
CA ILE A 506 22.03 -9.22 33.91
C ILE A 506 23.25 -8.48 34.46
N GLU A 507 23.61 -8.77 35.70
CA GLU A 507 24.86 -8.28 36.29
C GLU A 507 26.03 -9.14 35.77
N ILE A 508 26.99 -8.47 35.10
CA ILE A 508 28.21 -9.06 34.58
C ILE A 508 29.33 -8.04 34.72
N ASP A 509 30.54 -8.51 35.06
CA ASP A 509 31.71 -7.65 35.17
C ASP A 509 32.55 -7.69 33.90
N ALA A 510 33.36 -6.64 33.67
CA ALA A 510 34.28 -6.60 32.53
C ALA A 510 35.29 -7.77 32.55
N ASP A 511 35.59 -8.29 33.74
CA ASP A 511 36.47 -9.44 33.93
C ASP A 511 35.91 -10.75 33.38
N ASP A 512 34.59 -10.88 33.27
CA ASP A 512 33.89 -12.04 32.70
C ASP A 512 33.88 -12.01 31.17
N LEU A 513 34.18 -10.86 30.55
CA LEU A 513 34.11 -10.62 29.10
C LEU A 513 35.49 -10.70 28.42
N LYS A 514 36.34 -11.63 28.86
CA LYS A 514 37.68 -11.85 28.31
C LYS A 514 37.65 -12.90 27.20
N GLY A 515 38.62 -12.80 26.29
CA GLY A 515 38.75 -13.74 25.16
C GLY A 515 38.57 -13.06 23.81
N SER A 516 38.33 -13.88 22.79
CA SER A 516 37.90 -13.47 21.47
C SER A 516 36.43 -13.01 21.47
N ASP A 517 36.00 -12.35 20.40
CA ASP A 517 34.61 -11.92 20.24
C ASP A 517 33.64 -13.11 20.35
N ASP A 518 34.01 -14.27 19.79
CA ASP A 518 33.22 -15.51 19.87
C ASP A 518 33.08 -16.00 21.32
N ASP A 519 34.17 -15.95 22.11
CA ASP A 519 34.13 -16.34 23.54
C ASP A 519 33.18 -15.41 24.32
N VAL A 520 33.22 -14.12 24.01
CA VAL A 520 32.35 -13.11 24.66
C VAL A 520 30.88 -13.32 24.25
N ILE A 521 30.61 -13.59 22.98
CA ILE A 521 29.27 -13.92 22.48
C ILE A 521 28.72 -15.16 23.20
N GLU A 522 29.53 -16.22 23.34
CA GLU A 522 29.14 -17.45 24.05
C GLU A 522 28.76 -17.14 25.50
N VAL A 523 29.61 -16.41 26.24
CA VAL A 523 29.35 -16.03 27.63
C VAL A 523 28.07 -15.20 27.77
N LEU A 524 27.89 -14.18 26.93
CA LEU A 524 26.70 -13.32 26.97
C LEU A 524 25.43 -14.09 26.59
N THR A 525 25.52 -14.96 25.60
CA THR A 525 24.42 -15.82 25.15
C THR A 525 23.99 -16.76 26.27
N ASP A 526 24.92 -17.45 26.92
CA ASP A 526 24.62 -18.35 28.04
C ASP A 526 23.97 -17.60 29.22
N LYS A 527 24.49 -16.42 29.56
CA LYS A 527 23.91 -15.58 30.62
C LYS A 527 22.51 -15.09 30.25
N ALA A 528 22.30 -14.66 29.00
CA ALA A 528 21.00 -14.25 28.51
C ALA A 528 19.98 -15.40 28.52
N GLN A 529 20.41 -16.60 28.12
CA GLN A 529 19.56 -17.78 28.16
C GLN A 529 19.19 -18.16 29.60
N GLN A 530 20.15 -18.09 30.54
CA GLN A 530 19.89 -18.32 31.96
C GLN A 530 18.89 -17.30 32.52
N ALA A 531 19.07 -16.02 32.23
CA ALA A 531 18.14 -14.97 32.66
C ALA A 531 16.75 -15.15 32.07
N TYR A 532 16.66 -15.55 30.80
CA TYR A 532 15.39 -15.81 30.13
C TYR A 532 14.67 -17.03 30.70
N ASN A 533 15.41 -18.12 30.97
CA ASN A 533 14.87 -19.32 31.62
C ASN A 533 14.38 -19.01 33.04
N GLN A 534 15.15 -18.21 33.79
CA GLN A 534 14.73 -17.74 35.11
C GLN A 534 13.46 -16.90 35.02
N ARG A 535 13.36 -16.01 34.02
CA ARG A 535 12.14 -15.24 33.77
C ARG A 535 10.95 -16.14 33.44
N GLU A 536 11.16 -17.20 32.67
CA GLU A 536 10.10 -18.17 32.32
C GLU A 536 9.57 -18.90 33.58
N ILE A 537 10.44 -19.18 34.56
CA ILE A 537 10.08 -19.79 35.85
C ILE A 537 9.28 -18.81 36.72
N GLU A 538 9.70 -17.54 36.79
CA GLU A 538 9.13 -16.52 37.67
C GLU A 538 7.85 -15.88 37.11
N TYR A 539 7.78 -15.63 35.81
CA TYR A 539 6.71 -14.79 35.26
C TYR A 539 5.31 -15.38 35.46
N GLY A 540 5.16 -16.70 35.30
CA GLY A 540 3.86 -17.37 35.45
C GLY A 540 3.28 -17.23 36.85
N LEU A 541 4.12 -17.31 37.89
CA LEU A 541 3.67 -17.17 39.28
C LEU A 541 3.45 -15.70 39.65
N GLU A 542 4.31 -14.77 39.20
CA GLU A 542 4.10 -13.32 39.37
C GLU A 542 2.74 -12.93 38.78
N TYR A 543 2.42 -13.42 37.59
CA TYR A 543 1.15 -13.20 36.92
C TYR A 543 -0.04 -13.74 37.72
N ALA A 544 0.06 -14.97 38.23
CA ALA A 544 -1.00 -15.59 39.01
C ALA A 544 -1.22 -14.86 40.36
N MET A 545 -0.13 -14.48 41.02
CA MET A 545 -0.18 -13.74 42.29
C MET A 545 -0.78 -12.35 42.10
N GLU A 546 -0.35 -11.59 41.09
CA GLU A 546 -0.85 -10.24 40.83
C GLU A 546 -2.36 -10.25 40.48
N ARG A 547 -2.77 -11.18 39.62
CA ARG A 547 -4.17 -11.33 39.22
C ARG A 547 -5.10 -11.69 40.40
N THR A 548 -4.59 -12.41 41.39
CA THR A 548 -5.39 -12.88 42.54
C THR A 548 -5.30 -11.91 43.71
N LEU A 549 -4.09 -11.63 44.19
CA LEU A 549 -3.82 -10.82 45.39
C LEU A 549 -3.85 -9.31 45.10
N GLY A 550 -3.38 -8.86 43.94
CA GLY A 550 -3.34 -7.45 43.56
C GLY A 550 -4.71 -6.87 43.23
N THR A 551 -5.58 -7.64 42.57
CA THR A 551 -6.92 -7.17 42.15
C THR A 551 -7.97 -7.19 43.27
N HIS A 552 -7.86 -8.09 44.25
CA HIS A 552 -8.91 -8.33 45.25
C HIS A 552 -8.53 -7.92 46.68
N GLY A 553 -7.27 -7.49 46.91
CA GLY A 553 -6.73 -7.21 48.24
C GLY A 553 -6.50 -8.48 49.07
N THR A 554 -5.66 -8.40 50.09
CA THR A 554 -5.28 -9.54 50.97
C THR A 554 -6.42 -10.07 51.84
N ASP A 555 -7.56 -9.39 51.90
CA ASP A 555 -8.68 -9.71 52.79
C ASP A 555 -9.75 -10.62 52.15
N ASN A 556 -9.50 -11.13 50.93
CA ASN A 556 -10.49 -11.92 50.19
C ASN A 556 -10.12 -13.42 50.15
N ALA A 557 -10.80 -14.25 50.94
CA ALA A 557 -10.60 -15.71 50.97
C ALA A 557 -10.69 -16.36 49.58
N PHE A 558 -11.53 -15.81 48.70
CA PHE A 558 -11.69 -16.28 47.32
C PHE A 558 -10.41 -16.13 46.47
N ALA A 559 -9.56 -15.14 46.77
CA ALA A 559 -8.31 -14.91 46.06
C ALA A 559 -7.30 -16.03 46.33
N PHE A 560 -7.18 -16.46 47.60
CA PHE A 560 -6.30 -17.56 47.99
C PHE A 560 -6.79 -18.91 47.45
N ASP A 561 -8.10 -19.17 47.45
CA ASP A 561 -8.67 -20.36 46.81
C ASP A 561 -8.37 -20.39 45.30
N SER A 562 -8.49 -19.25 44.63
CA SER A 562 -8.19 -19.14 43.20
C SER A 562 -6.71 -19.40 42.89
N LEU A 563 -5.81 -18.86 43.72
CA LEU A 563 -4.36 -19.07 43.59
C LEU A 563 -3.98 -20.54 43.86
N ALA A 564 -4.56 -21.15 44.89
CA ALA A 564 -4.38 -22.57 45.18
C ALA A 564 -4.86 -23.45 44.01
N GLN A 565 -6.04 -23.18 43.45
CA GLN A 565 -6.54 -23.89 42.27
C GLN A 565 -5.67 -23.71 41.03
N TRP A 566 -5.06 -22.54 40.83
CA TRP A 566 -4.09 -22.34 39.76
C TRP A 566 -2.83 -23.17 39.98
N ALA A 567 -2.25 -23.13 41.18
CA ALA A 567 -1.03 -23.87 41.53
C ALA A 567 -1.24 -25.39 41.43
N ASN A 568 -2.38 -25.89 41.92
CA ASN A 568 -2.75 -27.30 41.84
C ASN A 568 -2.85 -27.78 40.39
N ARG A 569 -3.47 -26.97 39.52
CA ARG A 569 -3.57 -27.28 38.08
C ARG A 569 -2.23 -27.21 37.36
N LYS A 570 -1.37 -26.24 37.70
CA LYS A 570 -0.04 -26.09 37.10
C LYS A 570 0.90 -27.22 37.52
N PHE A 571 0.99 -27.48 38.82
CA PHE A 571 2.08 -28.25 39.43
C PHE A 571 1.66 -29.61 40.01
N ASP A 572 0.43 -30.09 39.76
CA ASP A 572 -0.09 -31.36 40.29
C ASP A 572 0.12 -31.49 41.82
N VAL A 573 -0.33 -30.48 42.55
CA VAL A 573 -0.26 -30.38 44.03
C VAL A 573 -1.64 -30.22 44.65
N GLU A 574 -1.74 -30.37 45.98
CA GLU A 574 -2.98 -30.29 46.75
C GLU A 574 -2.94 -29.13 47.77
N LEU A 575 -2.69 -27.91 47.30
CA LEU A 575 -2.74 -26.70 48.13
C LEU A 575 -4.19 -26.27 48.39
N THR A 576 -4.44 -25.70 49.57
CA THR A 576 -5.73 -25.11 49.94
C THR A 576 -5.64 -23.60 50.12
N GLY A 577 -6.75 -22.87 49.94
CA GLY A 577 -6.78 -21.42 50.18
C GLY A 577 -6.46 -21.04 51.62
N ASP A 578 -6.90 -21.86 52.59
CA ASP A 578 -6.62 -21.65 54.02
C ASP A 578 -5.12 -21.73 54.32
N GLU A 579 -4.39 -22.67 53.71
CA GLU A 579 -2.93 -22.79 53.86
C GLU A 579 -2.20 -21.57 53.29
N LEU A 580 -2.67 -21.03 52.17
CA LEU A 580 -2.07 -19.83 51.57
C LEU A 580 -2.42 -18.56 52.36
N ALA A 581 -3.64 -18.47 52.90
CA ALA A 581 -4.07 -17.35 53.73
C ALA A 581 -3.31 -17.27 55.08
N ALA A 582 -2.77 -18.40 55.55
CA ALA A 582 -2.05 -18.49 56.82
C ALA A 582 -0.59 -17.99 56.76
N ILE A 583 -0.04 -17.74 55.56
CA ILE A 583 1.36 -17.35 55.35
C ILE A 583 1.47 -15.99 54.66
N SER A 584 2.63 -15.35 54.78
CA SER A 584 2.86 -14.03 54.16
C SER A 584 2.97 -14.13 52.64
N PRO A 585 2.65 -13.07 51.86
CA PRO A 585 2.79 -13.07 50.40
C PRO A 585 4.20 -13.45 49.91
N ARG A 586 5.23 -13.11 50.68
CA ARG A 586 6.62 -13.50 50.37
C ARG A 586 6.84 -15.01 50.53
N GLU A 587 6.28 -15.62 51.58
CA GLU A 587 6.35 -17.08 51.76
C GLU A 587 5.52 -17.82 50.70
N ILE A 588 4.39 -17.26 50.26
CA ILE A 588 3.61 -17.79 49.13
C ILE A 588 4.47 -17.76 47.87
N HIS A 589 5.09 -16.61 47.57
CA HIS A 589 5.98 -16.46 46.43
C HIS A 589 7.09 -17.50 46.45
N ASP A 590 7.84 -17.62 47.54
CA ASP A 590 8.96 -18.56 47.66
C ASP A 590 8.49 -20.03 47.54
N LYS A 591 7.31 -20.35 48.07
CA LYS A 591 6.71 -21.70 47.94
C LYS A 591 6.35 -22.01 46.48
N LEU A 592 5.69 -21.08 45.79
CA LEU A 592 5.30 -21.25 44.38
C LEU A 592 6.51 -21.23 43.45
N LEU A 593 7.52 -20.41 43.75
CA LEU A 593 8.78 -20.37 42.99
C LEU A 593 9.50 -21.72 43.05
N ASN A 594 9.59 -22.32 44.24
CA ASN A 594 10.18 -23.65 44.38
C ASN A 594 9.43 -24.71 43.56
N LEU A 595 8.09 -24.66 43.52
CA LEU A 595 7.29 -25.56 42.68
C LEU A 595 7.53 -25.32 41.19
N SER A 596 7.54 -24.06 40.77
CA SER A 596 7.82 -23.67 39.38
C SER A 596 9.18 -24.15 38.92
N THR A 597 10.25 -23.89 39.70
CA THR A 597 11.61 -24.35 39.39
C THR A 597 11.69 -25.86 39.26
N GLN A 598 11.00 -26.62 40.12
CA GLN A 598 10.98 -28.08 40.04
C GLN A 598 10.28 -28.59 38.78
N TRP A 599 9.15 -27.97 38.40
CA TRP A 599 8.35 -28.38 37.24
C TRP A 599 8.96 -27.96 35.90
N MET A 600 9.67 -26.84 35.88
CA MET A 600 10.37 -26.32 34.70
C MET A 600 11.73 -26.98 34.49
N ALA A 601 12.23 -27.76 35.46
CA ALA A 601 13.47 -28.50 35.33
C ALA A 601 13.43 -29.48 34.13
N GLU A 602 14.55 -29.58 33.43
CA GLU A 602 14.67 -30.43 32.26
C GLU A 602 14.30 -31.89 32.56
N GLY A 603 13.49 -32.50 31.70
CA GLY A 603 13.03 -33.88 31.85
C GLY A 603 11.95 -34.11 32.92
N LYS A 604 11.56 -33.11 33.74
CA LYS A 604 10.53 -33.30 34.78
C LYS A 604 9.17 -33.68 34.20
N VAL A 605 8.73 -32.97 33.15
CA VAL A 605 7.45 -33.25 32.48
C VAL A 605 7.47 -34.63 31.83
N ALA A 606 8.57 -35.00 31.17
CA ALA A 606 8.74 -36.32 30.56
C ALA A 606 8.72 -37.45 31.59
N ALA A 607 9.37 -37.25 32.75
CA ALA A 607 9.33 -38.21 33.85
C ALA A 607 7.91 -38.34 34.43
N PHE A 608 7.20 -37.22 34.57
CA PHE A 608 5.82 -37.20 35.06
C PHE A 608 4.85 -37.92 34.11
N THR A 609 4.93 -37.65 32.80
CA THR A 609 4.07 -38.32 31.81
C THR A 609 4.37 -39.82 31.75
N THR A 610 5.65 -40.20 31.84
CA THR A 610 6.07 -41.61 31.89
C THR A 610 5.58 -42.32 33.16
N ASP A 611 5.57 -41.65 34.32
CA ASP A 611 5.02 -42.22 35.57
C ASP A 611 3.51 -42.48 35.47
N LYS A 612 2.75 -41.59 34.82
CA LYS A 612 1.29 -41.71 34.70
C LYS A 612 0.83 -42.67 33.60
N LEU A 613 1.56 -42.73 32.49
CA LEU A 613 1.13 -43.44 31.27
C LEU A 613 2.03 -44.63 30.88
N GLY A 614 3.20 -44.77 31.50
CA GLY A 614 4.22 -45.75 31.11
C GLY A 614 5.09 -45.30 29.93
N LEU A 615 5.99 -46.18 29.49
CA LEU A 615 6.99 -45.91 28.43
C LEU A 615 6.42 -45.97 27.00
N SER A 616 5.22 -46.52 26.81
CA SER A 616 4.64 -46.72 25.48
C SER A 616 3.11 -46.64 25.54
N PRO A 617 2.54 -45.46 25.86
CA PRO A 617 1.09 -45.28 25.82
C PRO A 617 0.54 -45.39 24.40
N SER A 618 -0.74 -45.75 24.29
CA SER A 618 -1.44 -45.62 23.02
C SER A 618 -1.70 -44.15 22.67
N ILE A 619 -1.91 -43.85 21.38
CA ILE A 619 -2.19 -42.48 20.90
C ILE A 619 -3.46 -41.93 21.57
N ASP A 620 -4.51 -42.74 21.69
CA ASP A 620 -5.78 -42.32 22.30
C ASP A 620 -5.60 -41.98 23.80
N GLU A 621 -4.87 -42.81 24.55
CA GLU A 621 -4.55 -42.54 25.97
C GLU A 621 -3.73 -41.27 26.14
N ALA A 622 -2.74 -41.04 25.26
CA ALA A 622 -1.91 -39.85 25.28
C ALA A 622 -2.72 -38.57 25.00
N ILE A 623 -3.62 -38.61 24.02
CA ILE A 623 -4.51 -37.48 23.68
C ILE A 623 -5.46 -37.20 24.84
N GLU A 624 -6.11 -38.22 25.39
CA GLU A 624 -7.05 -38.05 26.51
C GLU A 624 -6.34 -37.45 27.73
N PHE A 625 -5.17 -37.99 28.09
CA PHE A 625 -4.37 -37.48 29.19
C PHE A 625 -3.94 -36.02 28.95
N ALA A 626 -3.40 -35.70 27.77
CA ALA A 626 -2.92 -34.36 27.47
C ALA A 626 -4.06 -33.32 27.50
N ASN A 627 -5.20 -33.64 26.90
CA ASN A 627 -6.36 -32.75 26.89
C ASN A 627 -6.91 -32.51 28.30
N GLN A 628 -6.92 -33.53 29.16
CA GLN A 628 -7.36 -33.39 30.56
C GLN A 628 -6.33 -32.66 31.44
N ARG A 629 -5.04 -32.97 31.31
CA ARG A 629 -3.98 -32.48 32.20
C ARG A 629 -3.43 -31.11 31.80
N PHE A 630 -3.32 -30.85 30.50
CA PHE A 630 -2.62 -29.68 29.94
C PHE A 630 -3.56 -28.70 29.23
N ASP A 631 -4.88 -28.86 29.33
CA ASP A 631 -5.88 -27.94 28.76
C ASP A 631 -5.67 -27.72 27.25
N THR A 632 -5.56 -28.83 26.50
CA THR A 632 -5.27 -28.83 25.06
C THR A 632 -6.40 -29.44 24.24
N GLU A 633 -6.31 -29.26 22.93
CA GLU A 633 -7.14 -29.94 21.93
C GLU A 633 -6.24 -30.68 20.93
N LEU A 634 -5.47 -31.67 21.43
CA LEU A 634 -4.64 -32.53 20.60
C LEU A 634 -5.51 -33.44 19.74
N ALA A 635 -5.11 -33.60 18.48
CA ALA A 635 -5.74 -34.50 17.51
C ALA A 635 -4.72 -35.55 17.03
N ALA A 636 -5.21 -36.69 16.54
CA ALA A 636 -4.36 -37.83 16.18
C ALA A 636 -3.36 -37.53 15.05
N GLU A 637 -3.70 -36.58 14.16
CA GLU A 637 -2.86 -36.14 13.05
C GLU A 637 -1.51 -35.56 13.50
N VAL A 638 -1.41 -35.12 14.77
CA VAL A 638 -0.17 -34.56 15.33
C VAL A 638 0.92 -35.62 15.51
N PHE A 639 0.54 -36.91 15.55
CA PHE A 639 1.47 -38.04 15.64
C PHE A 639 1.82 -38.63 14.26
N ASP A 640 1.29 -38.06 13.18
CA ASP A 640 1.65 -38.46 11.82
C ASP A 640 3.14 -38.16 11.55
N GLY A 641 3.84 -39.09 10.89
CA GLY A 641 5.25 -38.89 10.50
C GLY A 641 6.29 -39.43 11.49
N GLY A 642 5.89 -40.20 12.50
CA GLY A 642 6.83 -40.92 13.38
C GLY A 642 7.35 -40.07 14.56
N VAL A 643 6.57 -39.11 15.02
CA VAL A 643 6.86 -38.34 16.24
C VAL A 643 6.69 -39.26 17.45
N GLU A 644 7.70 -39.30 18.32
CA GLU A 644 7.63 -40.06 19.57
C GLU A 644 6.58 -39.45 20.52
N ILE A 645 5.67 -40.29 21.04
CA ILE A 645 4.53 -39.83 21.86
C ILE A 645 5.02 -39.14 23.13
N THR A 646 6.06 -39.68 23.77
CA THR A 646 6.65 -39.13 24.99
C THR A 646 7.21 -37.73 24.78
N ASP A 647 7.85 -37.49 23.64
CA ASP A 647 8.45 -36.20 23.29
C ASP A 647 7.34 -35.18 23.05
N LYS A 648 6.27 -35.57 22.37
CA LYS A 648 5.14 -34.67 22.13
C LYS A 648 4.40 -34.30 23.42
N LEU A 649 4.21 -35.27 24.33
CA LEU A 649 3.62 -35.00 25.65
C LEU A 649 4.51 -34.07 26.49
N ALA A 650 5.84 -34.22 26.40
CA ALA A 650 6.77 -33.34 27.09
C ALA A 650 6.76 -31.91 26.51
N GLU A 651 6.68 -31.77 25.19
CA GLU A 651 6.52 -30.48 24.50
C GLU A 651 5.23 -29.78 24.95
N VAL A 652 4.10 -30.48 24.88
CA VAL A 652 2.78 -29.96 25.24
C VAL A 652 2.72 -29.57 26.72
N GLY A 653 3.29 -30.39 27.61
CA GLY A 653 3.38 -30.04 29.02
C GLY A 653 4.26 -28.81 29.26
N ARG A 654 5.36 -28.65 28.51
CA ARG A 654 6.17 -27.42 28.56
C ARG A 654 5.40 -26.20 28.07
N GLU A 655 4.68 -26.30 26.95
CA GLU A 655 3.81 -25.23 26.44
C GLU A 655 2.76 -24.81 27.48
N PHE A 656 2.14 -25.79 28.15
CA PHE A 656 1.19 -25.55 29.22
C PHE A 656 1.85 -24.80 30.39
N LEU A 657 3.03 -25.21 30.83
CA LEU A 657 3.74 -24.55 31.95
C LEU A 657 4.13 -23.11 31.63
N ARG A 658 4.60 -22.83 30.41
CA ARG A 658 5.05 -21.49 29.97
C ARG A 658 3.95 -20.59 29.40
N ARG A 659 2.68 -21.00 29.44
CA ARG A 659 1.54 -20.32 28.78
C ARG A 659 1.50 -18.80 29.04
N GLU A 660 1.76 -18.37 30.27
CA GLU A 660 1.80 -16.97 30.68
C GLU A 660 2.97 -16.24 30.01
N MET A 661 4.17 -16.84 29.99
CA MET A 661 5.34 -16.27 29.29
C MET A 661 5.09 -16.16 27.78
N THR A 662 4.49 -17.18 27.16
CA THR A 662 4.11 -17.14 25.74
C THR A 662 3.06 -16.06 25.44
N ALA A 663 2.13 -15.81 26.38
CA ALA A 663 1.20 -14.69 26.26
C ALA A 663 1.92 -13.33 26.35
N LEU A 664 2.91 -13.19 27.23
CA LEU A 664 3.76 -12.00 27.32
C LEU A 664 4.57 -11.79 26.03
N GLU A 665 5.26 -12.82 25.54
CA GLU A 665 6.01 -12.77 24.27
C GLU A 665 5.12 -12.28 23.13
N ARG A 666 3.93 -12.89 22.98
CA ARG A 666 2.95 -12.49 21.96
C ARG A 666 2.55 -11.03 22.11
N PHE A 667 2.24 -10.61 23.33
CA PHE A 667 1.82 -9.25 23.63
C PHE A 667 2.92 -8.22 23.29
N VAL A 668 4.14 -8.44 23.79
CA VAL A 668 5.30 -7.57 23.54
C VAL A 668 5.60 -7.50 22.05
N LEU A 669 5.70 -8.65 21.37
CA LEU A 669 5.95 -8.71 19.93
C LEU A 669 4.89 -7.92 19.15
N LEU A 670 3.59 -8.21 19.36
CA LEU A 670 2.52 -7.53 18.62
C LEU A 670 2.49 -6.03 18.90
N GLN A 671 2.62 -5.62 20.17
CA GLN A 671 2.60 -4.21 20.53
C GLN A 671 3.76 -3.44 19.88
N VAL A 672 4.97 -3.99 19.94
CA VAL A 672 6.17 -3.35 19.37
C VAL A 672 6.12 -3.36 17.85
N TYR A 673 5.75 -4.48 17.21
CA TYR A 673 5.58 -4.57 15.76
C TYR A 673 4.54 -3.56 15.26
N ASP A 674 3.34 -3.53 15.86
CA ASP A 674 2.25 -2.67 15.41
C ASP A 674 2.55 -1.18 15.63
N SER A 675 3.24 -0.82 16.72
CA SER A 675 3.66 0.57 16.94
C SER A 675 4.74 0.98 15.93
N SER A 676 5.82 0.22 15.81
CA SER A 676 6.93 0.56 14.91
C SER A 676 6.50 0.58 13.45
N TRP A 677 5.58 -0.30 13.04
CA TRP A 677 5.04 -0.31 11.68
C TRP A 677 4.18 0.92 11.38
N LYS A 678 3.37 1.39 12.34
CA LYS A 678 2.60 2.63 12.18
C LYS A 678 3.51 3.84 11.99
N ASP A 679 4.55 3.94 12.81
CA ASP A 679 5.54 5.02 12.71
C ASP A 679 6.28 4.97 11.36
N HIS A 680 6.64 3.76 10.91
CA HIS A 680 7.26 3.55 9.60
C HIS A 680 6.33 3.93 8.43
N LEU A 681 5.04 3.59 8.49
CA LEU A 681 4.07 4.01 7.47
C LEU A 681 3.99 5.53 7.35
N LEU A 682 3.94 6.24 8.48
CA LEU A 682 3.94 7.70 8.50
C LEU A 682 5.24 8.27 7.91
N ALA A 683 6.38 7.70 8.28
CA ALA A 683 7.67 8.11 7.74
C ALA A 683 7.78 7.87 6.22
N MET A 684 7.21 6.76 5.72
CA MET A 684 7.15 6.45 4.29
C MET A 684 6.23 7.40 3.51
N ASP A 685 5.14 7.87 4.10
CA ASP A 685 4.29 8.90 3.49
C ASP A 685 5.05 10.23 3.35
N HIS A 686 5.75 10.67 4.39
CA HIS A 686 6.60 11.87 4.33
C HIS A 686 7.76 11.73 3.32
N LEU A 687 8.37 10.55 3.25
CA LEU A 687 9.40 10.25 2.26
C LEU A 687 8.81 10.36 0.84
N LYS A 688 7.63 9.79 0.59
CA LYS A 688 6.99 9.83 -0.72
C LYS A 688 6.65 11.25 -1.18
N GLU A 689 6.22 12.13 -0.27
CA GLU A 689 5.94 13.53 -0.58
C GLU A 689 7.21 14.33 -0.88
N SER A 690 8.28 14.12 -0.11
CA SER A 690 9.53 14.89 -0.22
C SER A 690 10.46 14.40 -1.34
N ILE A 691 10.46 13.10 -1.67
CA ILE A 691 11.42 12.51 -2.61
C ILE A 691 11.32 13.08 -4.03
N GLY A 692 10.15 13.62 -4.39
CA GLY A 692 9.96 14.30 -5.68
C GLY A 692 10.94 15.46 -5.89
N LEU A 693 11.43 16.09 -4.82
CA LEU A 693 12.41 17.17 -4.89
C LEU A 693 13.81 16.68 -5.29
N ARG A 694 14.11 15.38 -5.19
CA ARG A 694 15.41 14.82 -5.61
C ARG A 694 15.64 14.92 -7.12
N SER A 695 14.57 15.03 -7.92
CA SER A 695 14.71 15.19 -9.37
C SER A 695 15.45 16.48 -9.75
N TYR A 696 15.44 17.50 -8.88
CA TYR A 696 16.19 18.74 -9.09
C TYR A 696 17.72 18.53 -8.99
N ALA A 697 18.17 17.46 -8.34
CA ALA A 697 19.58 17.10 -8.19
C ALA A 697 20.04 16.03 -9.20
N GLU A 698 19.31 15.87 -10.33
CA GLU A 698 19.58 14.87 -11.37
C GLU A 698 19.61 13.41 -10.88
N GLN A 699 19.03 13.14 -9.70
CA GLN A 699 18.87 11.79 -9.17
C GLN A 699 17.47 11.26 -9.49
N ASP A 700 17.37 9.98 -9.86
CA ASP A 700 16.07 9.34 -10.06
C ASP A 700 15.34 9.20 -8.70
N PRO A 701 14.21 9.91 -8.48
CA PRO A 701 13.47 9.86 -7.23
C PRO A 701 13.01 8.44 -6.85
N ARG A 702 12.82 7.56 -7.84
CA ARG A 702 12.37 6.18 -7.60
C ARG A 702 13.47 5.33 -6.99
N VAL A 703 14.69 5.47 -7.51
CA VAL A 703 15.87 4.76 -6.98
C VAL A 703 16.18 5.27 -5.58
N ALA A 704 16.11 6.59 -5.38
CA ALA A 704 16.30 7.21 -4.07
C ALA A 704 15.23 6.72 -3.07
N PHE A 705 13.94 6.74 -3.44
CA PHE A 705 12.84 6.23 -2.61
C PHE A 705 13.04 4.77 -2.22
N LYS A 706 13.44 3.92 -3.17
CA LYS A 706 13.71 2.50 -2.90
C LYS A 706 14.86 2.34 -1.90
N ARG A 707 15.96 3.08 -2.07
CA ARG A 707 17.13 3.00 -1.21
C ARG A 707 16.82 3.50 0.20
N GLU A 708 16.31 4.73 0.31
CA GLU A 708 15.98 5.36 1.60
C GLU A 708 14.87 4.59 2.32
N GLY A 709 13.80 4.22 1.61
CA GLY A 709 12.71 3.44 2.19
C GLY A 709 13.13 2.04 2.64
N SER A 710 14.09 1.41 1.96
CA SER A 710 14.65 0.12 2.42
C SER A 710 15.53 0.29 3.66
N ALA A 711 16.34 1.35 3.73
CA ALA A 711 17.14 1.66 4.90
C ALA A 711 16.27 1.92 6.14
N MET A 712 15.24 2.76 6.00
CA MET A 712 14.26 3.04 7.06
C MET A 712 13.54 1.78 7.52
N PHE A 713 13.22 0.86 6.60
CA PHE A 713 12.59 -0.41 6.97
C PHE A 713 13.52 -1.33 7.77
N GLN A 714 14.81 -1.39 7.42
CA GLN A 714 15.80 -2.15 8.21
C GLN A 714 16.00 -1.51 9.58
N GLU A 715 16.11 -0.18 9.65
CA GLU A 715 16.21 0.56 10.91
C GLU A 715 14.97 0.32 11.80
N MET A 716 13.77 0.28 11.21
CA MET A 716 12.56 -0.08 11.93
C MET A 716 12.62 -1.51 12.49
N LEU A 717 13.11 -2.49 11.71
CA LEU A 717 13.25 -3.88 12.18
C LEU A 717 14.28 -4.00 13.32
N THR A 718 15.42 -3.33 13.20
CA THR A 718 16.42 -3.21 14.27
C THR A 718 15.80 -2.58 15.52
N GLY A 719 15.03 -1.49 15.35
CA GLY A 719 14.31 -0.85 16.44
C GLY A 719 13.24 -1.74 17.09
N VAL A 720 12.59 -2.62 16.33
CA VAL A 720 11.67 -3.64 16.88
C VAL A 720 12.44 -4.63 17.75
N ARG A 721 13.52 -5.21 17.22
CA ARG A 721 14.39 -6.14 17.95
C ARG A 721 14.86 -5.54 19.27
N ASP A 722 15.34 -4.32 19.22
CA ASP A 722 15.89 -3.60 20.37
C ASP A 722 14.83 -3.33 21.45
N LYS A 723 13.62 -2.92 21.05
CA LYS A 723 12.51 -2.72 21.98
C LYS A 723 12.01 -4.04 22.58
N VAL A 724 11.94 -5.11 21.79
CA VAL A 724 11.50 -6.43 22.26
C VAL A 724 12.49 -7.00 23.28
N THR A 725 13.78 -6.98 22.96
CA THR A 725 14.84 -7.47 23.84
C THR A 725 14.95 -6.65 25.13
N ASP A 726 14.68 -5.34 25.07
CA ASP A 726 14.63 -4.49 26.26
C ASP A 726 13.42 -4.80 27.17
N MET A 727 12.25 -5.04 26.57
CA MET A 727 11.01 -5.25 27.33
C MET A 727 10.91 -6.67 27.91
N ILE A 728 11.29 -7.71 27.17
CA ILE A 728 10.97 -9.10 27.54
C ILE A 728 11.61 -9.54 28.85
N PHE A 729 12.78 -8.99 29.19
CA PHE A 729 13.48 -9.28 30.45
C PHE A 729 12.99 -8.42 31.63
N LYS A 730 12.38 -7.25 31.36
CA LYS A 730 12.13 -6.23 32.38
C LYS A 730 10.66 -5.97 32.71
N VAL A 731 9.73 -6.38 31.85
CA VAL A 731 8.30 -6.13 32.08
C VAL A 731 7.89 -6.79 33.38
N ARG A 732 7.58 -5.96 34.38
CA ARG A 732 6.95 -6.38 35.64
C ARG A 732 5.47 -6.06 35.58
N LEU A 733 4.66 -6.94 36.14
CA LEU A 733 3.24 -6.65 36.36
C LEU A 733 3.16 -5.68 37.55
N ALA A 734 2.36 -4.63 37.39
CA ALA A 734 2.30 -3.47 38.28
C ALA A 734 1.15 -3.57 39.27
#